data_AF-A0AAX7SQU6-F1
#
_entry.id   AF-A0AAX7SQU6-F1
#
_cell.length_a   1.000
_cell.length_b   1.000
_cell.length_c   1.000
_cell.angle_alpha   90.00
_cell.angle_beta   90.00
_cell.angle_gamma   90.00
#
_symmetry.space_group_name_H-M   'P 1'
#
loop_
_entity.id
_entity.type
_entity.pdbx_description
1 polymer ?
#
loop_
_entity_poly.entity_id
_entity_poly.type
_entity_poly.pdbx_seq_one_letter_code
_entity_poly.pdbx_strand_id
1 'polypeptide(L)'
;MDHKRHNGSRLMGGPSQAKRGKTMGEWEDSPSQFEEELSMFEEADMDAEEMEGQAGHDVIPVGDLFSADLNPRWRRPPAPSLDPSSDTLVFQQIDLDYYLAGMPGQSQGKVPIIRMFGVTDNGNSVCCHVHGFAPYFYVPAPNGFMSAHLVEFKKELNSAVLKDMRSNKDNISVTVLAVDITRKESMYGYHGKHIIDFLRITMAMPRLIAPAKRLLEQGFKFAHFPTSNYQSYEANIDFEIRCVCLRKRYKIIWKTWWRDENDRYRLNTQKEASLCQYEVDVGWKDLISHPAEGEWQRIAPLRVLSFDIECAGRKGIFPEPDKDPVIQIASMVQRQGETEPFIRTVFTLQSCASIVGSQILCFTQETKLLQSWAEFLRTVDPDIITGYNIQNFDFPYLLNRAAALKVNYFPYLGRVRGIKSVLKDLNFQSKQMGRRENKTINMEGRVQFDLLQVLLRDYKLRSYTLNAVSFHFLQEQKEDVQHSIITDLQNGNEQTRRRLAVYCLKDAYLPLRLLLKLMCVINYMEMARVTGVPLTYLLSRGQQIKVVSQLLRQATKQDLVMPVVKTEGGEDYTGATVIEPEKGYYSLPITTLDFSSLYPSIMMAHNLCYTTLLQKGSVEKLGLAPEDFIKTPTGDLFVKSSLRKGLLPEILENLLSARKRAKAELKKETDPFKKQVLDGRQLALKISANSVYGFTGAQVGKLPCLEISQSVTGFGRQMIEQTKQLVESKYTLSNGYQADARVIYGDTDSVMVKLGVATVKEAMDIGREAAEWVSSHFTPPIKLEFEKVYYPYLLINKKRYAGLYFSSSASTHDKMDCKGIETVRRDNCPLVANLINTCLQKILIDRDPQGAVEHAKEVISDLLCNRIDISQLVITKELTRTAQEYAGKQAHVELAERTPSTCWRTTFPLTHNTTWSSSCPNLSKQKRATTHAVKLREAPVLAAKLCSRQMVCVCNFHLLYFSWCFGK
;
A
#
# COMPACT_ATOMS: atom_id res chain seq x y z
N MET A 1 -0.78 -67.21 23.69
CA MET A 1 0.62 -67.06 23.26
C MET A 1 0.95 -65.56 23.24
N ASP A 2 0.92 -64.87 24.39
CA ASP A 2 1.89 -64.93 25.50
C ASP A 2 3.19 -64.20 25.13
N HIS A 3 3.73 -63.25 25.91
CA HIS A 3 3.54 -62.79 27.30
C HIS A 3 4.15 -61.35 27.39
N LYS A 4 4.08 -60.49 28.41
CA LYS A 4 3.54 -60.43 29.80
C LYS A 4 3.41 -58.91 30.15
N ARG A 5 2.33 -58.45 30.81
CA ARG A 5 2.25 -58.00 32.23
C ARG A 5 3.28 -56.93 32.69
N HIS A 6 2.95 -55.91 33.52
CA HIS A 6 1.67 -55.32 33.99
C HIS A 6 2.01 -54.10 34.89
N ASN A 7 1.15 -53.07 34.97
CA ASN A 7 0.97 -52.05 36.04
C ASN A 7 2.21 -51.21 36.50
N GLY A 8 2.15 -49.92 36.85
CA GLY A 8 1.02 -48.97 36.93
C GLY A 8 0.87 -48.37 38.35
N SER A 9 1.19 -47.08 38.56
CA SER A 9 0.75 -46.33 39.75
C SER A 9 0.80 -44.80 39.61
N ARG A 10 -0.31 -44.15 40.02
CA ARG A 10 -0.47 -42.81 40.64
C ARG A 10 0.68 -41.78 40.54
N LEU A 11 0.34 -40.61 39.99
CA LEU A 11 1.06 -39.35 40.21
C LEU A 11 0.48 -38.61 41.44
N MET A 12 1.36 -38.15 42.33
CA MET A 12 1.08 -37.19 43.42
C MET A 12 1.90 -35.93 43.17
N GLY A 13 1.35 -34.76 43.51
CA GLY A 13 1.97 -33.46 43.22
C GLY A 13 3.12 -33.07 44.16
N GLY A 14 4.01 -32.23 43.66
CA GLY A 14 5.11 -31.56 44.38
C GLY A 14 5.37 -30.16 43.76
N PRO A 15 5.97 -29.21 44.49
CA PRO A 15 5.56 -27.81 44.39
C PRO A 15 6.29 -26.95 43.36
N SER A 16 5.62 -25.87 42.95
CA SER A 16 6.17 -24.78 42.14
C SER A 16 7.29 -24.04 42.89
N GLN A 17 8.49 -24.01 42.30
CA GLN A 17 9.57 -23.15 42.81
C GLN A 17 9.32 -21.69 42.43
N ALA A 18 9.27 -20.82 43.43
CA ALA A 18 9.21 -19.38 43.25
C ALA A 18 10.51 -18.85 42.65
N LYS A 19 10.40 -17.91 41.70
CA LYS A 19 11.56 -17.16 41.17
C LYS A 19 12.23 -16.37 42.30
N ARG A 20 13.41 -16.81 42.76
CA ARG A 20 14.33 -15.95 43.51
C ARG A 20 14.77 -14.80 42.59
N GLY A 21 14.77 -13.58 43.11
CA GLY A 21 15.23 -12.41 42.36
C GLY A 21 16.73 -12.52 42.05
N LYS A 22 17.14 -12.28 40.80
CA LYS A 22 18.55 -12.06 40.47
C LYS A 22 19.02 -10.77 41.12
N THR A 23 20.08 -10.85 41.91
CA THR A 23 20.85 -9.70 42.38
C THR A 23 21.47 -8.96 41.20
N MET A 24 21.48 -7.65 41.28
CA MET A 24 21.97 -6.75 40.24
C MET A 24 23.50 -6.65 40.36
N GLY A 25 24.26 -7.20 39.41
CA GLY A 25 25.73 -7.02 39.39
C GLY A 25 26.57 -8.18 38.87
N GLU A 26 26.26 -8.75 37.71
CA GLU A 26 27.21 -9.47 36.84
C GLU A 26 26.53 -9.62 35.47
N TRP A 27 27.23 -9.27 34.38
CA TRP A 27 26.72 -9.42 33.02
C TRP A 27 27.22 -10.77 32.50
N GLU A 28 26.33 -11.76 32.36
CA GLU A 28 26.68 -13.06 31.78
C GLU A 28 26.89 -12.89 30.26
N ASP A 29 28.10 -13.16 29.77
CA ASP A 29 28.46 -13.25 28.34
C ASP A 29 27.83 -14.50 27.68
N SER A 30 26.50 -14.57 27.69
CA SER A 30 25.73 -15.57 26.93
C SER A 30 25.39 -15.00 25.56
N PRO A 31 25.50 -15.77 24.46
CA PRO A 31 25.07 -15.31 23.14
C PRO A 31 23.61 -14.84 23.15
N SER A 32 23.32 -13.75 22.43
CA SER A 32 21.93 -13.36 22.19
C SER A 32 21.24 -14.41 21.29
N GLN A 33 19.92 -14.56 21.40
CA GLN A 33 19.14 -15.44 20.50
C GLN A 33 19.34 -15.12 19.00
N PHE A 34 19.76 -13.89 18.67
CA PHE A 34 20.07 -13.52 17.31
C PHE A 34 21.48 -13.95 16.87
N GLU A 35 22.45 -14.00 17.78
CA GLU A 35 23.76 -14.59 17.47
C GLU A 35 23.66 -16.11 17.30
N GLU A 36 22.78 -16.77 18.05
CA GLU A 36 22.40 -18.18 17.80
C GLU A 36 21.78 -18.34 16.40
N GLU A 37 20.80 -17.48 16.02
CA GLU A 37 20.20 -17.44 14.67
C GLU A 37 21.28 -17.24 13.57
N LEU A 38 22.27 -16.37 13.79
CA LEU A 38 23.38 -16.14 12.85
C LEU A 38 24.33 -17.35 12.74
N SER A 39 24.58 -18.08 13.83
CA SER A 39 25.40 -19.30 13.80
C SER A 39 24.72 -20.47 13.07
N MET A 40 23.39 -20.59 13.17
CA MET A 40 22.64 -21.60 12.42
C MET A 40 22.70 -21.37 10.91
N PHE A 41 22.74 -20.11 10.47
CA PHE A 41 22.95 -19.78 9.05
C PHE A 41 24.37 -20.12 8.57
N GLU A 42 25.37 -20.11 9.45
CA GLU A 42 26.73 -20.52 9.11
C GLU A 42 26.83 -22.04 8.86
N GLU A 43 26.19 -22.86 9.70
CA GLU A 43 26.08 -24.31 9.46
C GLU A 43 25.40 -24.61 8.11
N ALA A 44 24.30 -23.90 7.79
CA ALA A 44 23.58 -24.06 6.53
C ALA A 44 24.35 -23.53 5.30
N ASP A 45 25.14 -22.46 5.45
CA ASP A 45 26.04 -21.96 4.41
C ASP A 45 27.19 -22.96 4.16
N MET A 46 27.78 -23.56 5.19
CA MET A 46 28.85 -24.57 5.06
C MET A 46 28.39 -25.81 4.27
N ASP A 47 27.17 -26.31 4.52
CA ASP A 47 26.57 -27.41 3.76
C ASP A 47 26.32 -27.05 2.27
N ALA A 48 26.19 -25.76 1.93
CA ALA A 48 26.01 -25.28 0.55
C ALA A 48 27.33 -24.91 -0.14
N GLU A 49 28.37 -24.56 0.61
CA GLU A 49 29.66 -24.07 0.08
C GLU A 49 30.58 -25.17 -0.49
N GLU A 50 30.25 -26.46 -0.36
CA GLU A 50 30.94 -27.55 -1.08
C GLU A 50 30.87 -27.40 -2.63
N MET A 51 30.00 -26.54 -3.17
CA MET A 51 29.85 -26.33 -4.62
C MET A 51 30.25 -24.94 -5.15
N GLU A 52 30.38 -23.90 -4.32
CA GLU A 52 30.62 -22.50 -4.77
C GLU A 52 31.69 -21.74 -3.95
N GLY A 53 32.95 -22.19 -3.99
CA GLY A 53 34.16 -21.37 -3.79
C GLY A 53 34.29 -20.51 -2.52
N GLN A 54 35.14 -20.95 -1.60
CA GLN A 54 35.45 -20.33 -0.29
C GLN A 54 35.46 -18.78 -0.26
N ALA A 55 34.63 -18.21 0.61
CA ALA A 55 34.77 -16.84 1.10
C ALA A 55 35.41 -16.83 2.49
N GLY A 56 36.38 -15.94 2.73
CA GLY A 56 36.99 -15.79 4.06
C GLY A 56 36.00 -15.16 5.05
N HIS A 57 35.69 -15.87 6.14
CA HIS A 57 34.93 -15.37 7.29
C HIS A 57 35.76 -14.42 8.17
N ASP A 58 36.42 -13.46 7.53
CA ASP A 58 37.43 -12.60 8.16
C ASP A 58 36.88 -11.20 8.49
N VAL A 59 37.30 -10.68 9.64
CA VAL A 59 37.32 -9.23 9.88
C VAL A 59 38.39 -8.65 8.97
N ILE A 60 37.99 -7.99 7.88
CA ILE A 60 38.95 -7.39 6.96
C ILE A 60 39.67 -6.25 7.70
N PRO A 61 41.02 -6.29 7.83
CA PRO A 61 41.75 -5.32 8.63
C PRO A 61 41.53 -3.89 8.19
N VAL A 62 41.72 -2.97 9.13
CA VAL A 62 41.53 -1.52 8.96
C VAL A 62 42.27 -1.02 7.72
N GLY A 63 41.49 -0.68 6.68
CA GLY A 63 41.99 -0.47 5.32
C GLY A 63 41.56 0.85 4.68
N ASP A 64 42.22 1.17 3.57
CA ASP A 64 42.20 2.52 3.00
C ASP A 64 41.20 2.72 1.82
N LEU A 65 40.71 1.62 1.22
CA LEU A 65 39.57 1.51 0.30
C LEU A 65 39.31 0.01 0.05
N PHE A 66 38.04 -0.41 -0.07
CA PHE A 66 37.69 -1.79 -0.46
C PHE A 66 37.61 -1.89 -2.00
N SER A 67 38.23 -2.92 -2.60
CA SER A 67 38.02 -3.25 -4.02
C SER A 67 36.99 -4.37 -4.18
N ALA A 68 36.12 -4.26 -5.17
CA ALA A 68 35.09 -5.24 -5.50
C ALA A 68 35.64 -6.63 -5.92
N ASP A 69 36.95 -6.81 -6.01
CA ASP A 69 37.62 -8.08 -6.35
C ASP A 69 37.83 -9.00 -5.13
N LEU A 70 37.51 -8.53 -3.92
CA LEU A 70 37.73 -9.27 -2.66
C LEU A 70 36.60 -10.24 -2.25
N ASN A 71 35.39 -10.14 -2.83
CA ASN A 71 34.32 -11.09 -2.54
C ASN A 71 33.47 -11.40 -3.80
N PRO A 72 33.73 -12.51 -4.52
CA PRO A 72 32.97 -12.87 -5.71
C PRO A 72 31.50 -13.19 -5.42
N ARG A 73 31.17 -13.66 -4.20
CA ARG A 73 29.81 -14.02 -3.76
C ARG A 73 28.84 -12.82 -3.81
N TRP A 74 29.35 -11.59 -3.79
CA TRP A 74 28.56 -10.36 -3.93
C TRP A 74 28.10 -10.10 -5.37
N ARG A 75 28.87 -10.46 -6.40
CA ARG A 75 28.52 -10.14 -7.80
C ARG A 75 27.33 -10.99 -8.27
N ARG A 76 26.64 -10.56 -9.33
CA ARG A 76 25.67 -11.43 -10.02
C ARG A 76 26.41 -12.56 -10.75
N PRO A 77 25.78 -13.73 -10.97
CA PRO A 77 26.37 -14.78 -11.80
C PRO A 77 26.76 -14.22 -13.18
N PRO A 78 27.84 -14.71 -13.81
CA PRO A 78 28.29 -14.18 -15.09
C PRO A 78 27.22 -14.38 -16.16
N ALA A 79 26.93 -13.30 -16.90
CA ALA A 79 25.96 -13.32 -17.98
C ALA A 79 26.50 -14.14 -19.18
N PRO A 80 25.76 -15.16 -19.66
CA PRO A 80 26.12 -15.86 -20.89
C PRO A 80 26.26 -14.90 -22.09
N SER A 81 27.16 -15.23 -23.02
CA SER A 81 27.22 -14.55 -24.31
C SER A 81 25.93 -14.80 -25.09
N LEU A 82 25.27 -13.74 -25.55
CA LEU A 82 24.10 -13.81 -26.43
C LEU A 82 24.51 -13.47 -27.86
N ASP A 83 24.07 -14.27 -28.84
CA ASP A 83 24.09 -13.91 -30.26
C ASP A 83 22.78 -13.16 -30.61
N PRO A 84 22.83 -11.85 -30.96
CA PRO A 84 21.63 -11.08 -31.29
C PRO A 84 20.89 -11.53 -32.56
N SER A 85 21.43 -12.47 -33.33
CA SER A 85 20.83 -13.02 -34.55
C SER A 85 20.01 -14.29 -34.33
N SER A 86 20.33 -15.09 -33.30
CA SER A 86 19.63 -16.34 -32.96
C SER A 86 18.89 -16.29 -31.62
N ASP A 87 19.43 -15.57 -30.63
CA ASP A 87 19.05 -15.77 -29.24
C ASP A 87 17.90 -14.85 -28.82
N THR A 88 17.09 -15.32 -27.86
CA THR A 88 15.95 -14.57 -27.33
C THR A 88 16.19 -14.19 -25.88
N LEU A 89 16.42 -12.90 -25.61
CA LEU A 89 16.51 -12.39 -24.25
C LEU A 89 15.12 -12.32 -23.61
N VAL A 90 14.93 -13.04 -22.50
CA VAL A 90 13.70 -13.07 -21.70
C VAL A 90 14.02 -12.56 -20.29
N PHE A 91 13.28 -11.54 -19.84
CA PHE A 91 13.47 -10.95 -18.51
C PHE A 91 12.18 -10.38 -17.92
N GLN A 92 12.09 -10.34 -16.60
CA GLN A 92 11.00 -9.70 -15.88
C GLN A 92 11.37 -8.24 -15.59
N GLN A 93 10.60 -7.30 -16.15
CA GLN A 93 10.71 -5.88 -15.81
C GLN A 93 10.33 -5.61 -14.33
N ILE A 94 11.06 -4.70 -13.68
CA ILE A 94 10.81 -4.25 -12.30
C ILE A 94 10.52 -2.75 -12.23
N ASP A 95 11.19 -1.95 -13.07
CA ASP A 95 11.14 -0.49 -13.07
C ASP A 95 11.27 0.05 -14.51
N LEU A 96 10.74 1.26 -14.74
CA LEU A 96 10.68 1.88 -16.05
C LEU A 96 10.76 3.40 -15.93
N ASP A 97 11.64 4.01 -16.73
CA ASP A 97 11.75 5.46 -16.88
C ASP A 97 11.83 5.89 -18.35
N TYR A 98 12.05 7.18 -18.59
CA TYR A 98 12.48 7.67 -19.91
C TYR A 98 13.53 8.76 -19.79
N TYR A 99 14.34 8.91 -20.84
CA TYR A 99 15.36 9.95 -20.98
C TYR A 99 15.33 10.55 -22.38
N LEU A 100 16.08 11.64 -22.59
CA LEU A 100 16.17 12.33 -23.89
C LEU A 100 17.55 12.14 -24.50
N ALA A 101 17.63 11.46 -25.65
CA ALA A 101 18.87 11.26 -26.40
C ALA A 101 18.65 11.35 -27.92
N GLY A 102 19.75 11.33 -28.69
CA GLY A 102 19.70 11.26 -30.16
C GLY A 102 19.46 9.84 -30.65
N MET A 103 18.85 9.71 -31.83
CA MET A 103 18.46 8.43 -32.42
C MET A 103 19.07 8.28 -33.83
N PRO A 104 19.63 7.12 -34.22
CA PRO A 104 20.09 6.88 -35.58
C PRO A 104 18.96 7.11 -36.60
N GLY A 105 19.27 7.82 -37.68
CA GLY A 105 18.28 8.19 -38.71
C GLY A 105 17.39 9.41 -38.37
N GLN A 106 17.47 9.96 -37.15
CA GLN A 106 16.79 11.21 -36.81
C GLN A 106 17.65 12.42 -37.15
N SER A 107 17.12 13.30 -38.01
CA SER A 107 17.84 14.48 -38.50
C SER A 107 17.74 15.73 -37.62
N GLN A 108 16.83 15.77 -36.63
CA GLN A 108 16.62 16.95 -35.76
C GLN A 108 16.24 16.59 -34.32
N GLY A 109 17.00 17.11 -33.35
CA GLY A 109 16.65 17.12 -31.92
C GLY A 109 16.84 15.78 -31.17
N LYS A 110 16.65 15.82 -29.84
CA LYS A 110 16.57 14.64 -28.97
C LYS A 110 15.15 14.08 -28.94
N VAL A 111 15.00 12.79 -28.72
CA VAL A 111 13.71 12.09 -28.53
C VAL A 111 13.62 11.38 -27.18
N PRO A 112 12.40 11.17 -26.67
CA PRO A 112 12.16 10.28 -25.54
C PRO A 112 12.47 8.83 -25.91
N ILE A 113 13.39 8.24 -25.17
CA ILE A 113 13.73 6.81 -25.20
C ILE A 113 13.35 6.25 -23.82
N ILE A 114 12.66 5.12 -23.79
CA ILE A 114 12.19 4.49 -22.55
C ILE A 114 13.24 3.49 -22.10
N ARG A 115 13.55 3.43 -20.80
CA ARG A 115 14.41 2.36 -20.27
C ARG A 115 13.58 1.42 -19.42
N MET A 116 13.69 0.14 -19.72
CA MET A 116 13.13 -0.95 -18.94
C MET A 116 14.26 -1.65 -18.19
N PHE A 117 14.16 -1.68 -16.87
CA PHE A 117 15.09 -2.42 -16.02
C PHE A 117 14.45 -3.71 -15.53
N GLY A 118 15.22 -4.78 -15.44
CA GLY A 118 14.70 -6.07 -14.98
C GLY A 118 15.75 -7.16 -14.88
N VAL A 119 15.27 -8.39 -14.66
CA VAL A 119 16.11 -9.56 -14.32
C VAL A 119 15.68 -10.78 -15.13
N THR A 120 16.64 -11.53 -15.70
CA THR A 120 16.38 -12.82 -16.37
C THR A 120 16.04 -13.92 -15.35
N ASP A 121 15.44 -15.04 -15.77
CA ASP A 121 15.24 -16.21 -14.89
C ASP A 121 16.56 -16.68 -14.22
N ASN A 122 17.71 -16.53 -14.90
CA ASN A 122 19.06 -16.86 -14.39
C ASN A 122 19.67 -15.77 -13.47
N GLY A 123 18.91 -14.76 -13.04
CA GLY A 123 19.39 -13.72 -12.12
C GLY A 123 20.27 -12.62 -12.72
N ASN A 124 20.46 -12.55 -14.05
CA ASN A 124 21.23 -11.48 -14.70
C ASN A 124 20.43 -10.18 -14.81
N SER A 125 21.07 -9.02 -14.60
CA SER A 125 20.43 -7.71 -14.74
C SER A 125 20.43 -7.17 -16.17
N VAL A 126 19.30 -6.59 -16.58
CA VAL A 126 19.03 -6.08 -17.94
C VAL A 126 18.63 -4.61 -17.90
N CYS A 127 19.25 -3.80 -18.77
CA CYS A 127 18.77 -2.49 -19.19
C CYS A 127 18.37 -2.57 -20.68
N CYS A 128 17.09 -2.35 -20.98
CA CYS A 128 16.56 -2.35 -22.34
C CYS A 128 16.08 -0.93 -22.71
N HIS A 129 16.77 -0.32 -23.68
CA HIS A 129 16.42 0.97 -24.27
C HIS A 129 15.40 0.74 -25.38
N VAL A 130 14.21 1.33 -25.24
CA VAL A 130 13.08 1.10 -26.13
C VAL A 130 12.78 2.34 -26.97
N HIS A 131 12.96 2.18 -28.28
CA HIS A 131 13.07 3.26 -29.25
C HIS A 131 11.83 3.44 -30.12
N GLY A 132 11.64 4.65 -30.67
CA GLY A 132 10.60 4.91 -31.67
C GLY A 132 9.17 5.00 -31.13
N PHE A 133 8.99 5.22 -29.82
CA PHE A 133 7.70 5.54 -29.22
C PHE A 133 7.58 7.05 -28.94
N ALA A 134 6.68 7.74 -29.65
CA ALA A 134 6.46 9.17 -29.49
C ALA A 134 5.19 9.49 -28.67
N PRO A 135 5.23 10.52 -27.80
CA PRO A 135 4.08 10.94 -27.00
C PRO A 135 3.00 11.60 -27.88
N TYR A 136 1.73 11.31 -27.63
CA TYR A 136 0.61 11.86 -28.40
C TYR A 136 -0.66 12.02 -27.58
N PHE A 137 -1.59 12.83 -28.08
CA PHE A 137 -2.95 13.02 -27.55
C PHE A 137 -3.94 13.23 -28.71
N TYR A 138 -5.23 13.36 -28.42
CA TYR A 138 -6.27 13.54 -29.45
C TYR A 138 -7.11 14.81 -29.22
N VAL A 139 -7.62 15.37 -30.31
CA VAL A 139 -8.69 16.40 -30.33
C VAL A 139 -9.70 16.04 -31.43
N PRO A 140 -10.99 16.39 -31.31
CA PRO A 140 -11.94 16.20 -32.40
C PRO A 140 -11.55 17.05 -33.62
N ALA A 141 -11.74 16.51 -34.83
CA ALA A 141 -11.51 17.26 -36.07
C ALA A 141 -12.65 18.28 -36.30
N PRO A 142 -12.34 19.50 -36.81
CA PRO A 142 -13.36 20.45 -37.25
C PRO A 142 -14.26 19.90 -38.36
N ASN A 143 -15.50 20.38 -38.43
CA ASN A 143 -16.39 20.09 -39.56
C ASN A 143 -15.75 20.55 -40.86
N GLY A 144 -15.67 19.66 -41.87
CA GLY A 144 -15.01 19.95 -43.15
C GLY A 144 -13.47 19.85 -43.12
N PHE A 145 -12.87 19.31 -42.05
CA PHE A 145 -11.43 19.06 -42.01
C PHE A 145 -11.06 17.89 -42.95
N MET A 146 -10.08 18.09 -43.82
CA MET A 146 -9.58 17.09 -44.78
C MET A 146 -8.08 16.86 -44.63
N SER A 147 -7.56 15.77 -45.21
CA SER A 147 -6.13 15.44 -45.18
C SER A 147 -5.22 16.57 -45.70
N ALA A 148 -5.70 17.41 -46.63
CA ALA A 148 -4.96 18.58 -47.13
C ALA A 148 -4.61 19.60 -46.02
N HIS A 149 -5.47 19.74 -44.99
CA HIS A 149 -5.29 20.72 -43.92
C HIS A 149 -4.30 20.27 -42.83
N LEU A 150 -3.88 19.01 -42.83
CA LEU A 150 -2.98 18.44 -41.81
C LEU A 150 -1.61 19.15 -41.77
N VAL A 151 -1.07 19.51 -42.94
CA VAL A 151 0.24 20.15 -43.07
C VAL A 151 0.22 21.55 -42.44
N GLU A 152 -0.84 22.32 -42.71
CA GLU A 152 -0.99 23.67 -42.17
C GLU A 152 -1.32 23.65 -40.67
N PHE A 153 -2.24 22.78 -40.23
CA PHE A 153 -2.52 22.59 -38.81
C PHE A 153 -1.27 22.23 -38.01
N LYS A 154 -0.45 21.28 -38.52
CA LYS A 154 0.84 20.91 -37.93
C LYS A 154 1.79 22.13 -37.86
N LYS A 155 1.92 22.89 -38.94
CA LYS A 155 2.82 24.05 -39.04
C LYS A 155 2.44 25.16 -38.05
N GLU A 156 1.16 25.50 -37.96
CA GLU A 156 0.68 26.54 -37.04
C GLU A 156 0.76 26.09 -35.58
N LEU A 157 0.37 24.85 -35.26
CA LEU A 157 0.49 24.34 -33.88
C LEU A 157 1.96 24.26 -33.45
N ASN A 158 2.86 23.81 -34.34
CA ASN A 158 4.30 23.79 -34.08
C ASN A 158 4.82 25.21 -33.75
N SER A 159 4.41 26.20 -34.54
CA SER A 159 4.80 27.60 -34.39
C SER A 159 4.22 28.23 -33.11
N ALA A 160 2.97 27.91 -32.76
CA ALA A 160 2.33 28.38 -31.53
C ALA A 160 3.00 27.82 -30.27
N VAL A 161 3.28 26.51 -30.24
CA VAL A 161 3.97 25.88 -29.09
C VAL A 161 5.40 26.40 -28.95
N LEU A 162 6.13 26.63 -30.06
CA LEU A 162 7.46 27.23 -30.02
C LEU A 162 7.44 28.67 -29.46
N LYS A 163 6.44 29.48 -29.80
CA LYS A 163 6.29 30.85 -29.25
C LYS A 163 5.92 30.86 -27.77
N ASP A 164 5.20 29.84 -27.28
CA ASP A 164 4.83 29.69 -25.86
C ASP A 164 6.01 29.25 -24.97
N MET A 165 7.05 28.63 -25.56
CA MET A 165 8.23 28.15 -24.85
C MET A 165 9.08 29.30 -24.30
N ARG A 166 8.91 29.61 -23.01
CA ARG A 166 9.74 30.58 -22.26
C ARG A 166 11.26 30.30 -22.29
N SER A 167 11.68 29.06 -22.58
CA SER A 167 13.09 28.67 -22.66
C SER A 167 13.26 27.41 -23.50
N ASN A 168 14.15 27.46 -24.50
CA ASN A 168 14.42 26.34 -25.42
C ASN A 168 15.78 25.67 -25.13
N LYS A 169 15.99 25.19 -23.89
CA LYS A 169 17.27 24.61 -23.43
C LYS A 169 17.79 23.43 -24.26
N ASP A 170 16.91 22.74 -24.97
CA ASP A 170 17.23 21.53 -25.74
C ASP A 170 17.26 21.79 -27.26
N ASN A 171 17.30 23.06 -27.69
CA ASN A 171 17.36 23.49 -29.09
C ASN A 171 16.32 22.81 -30.00
N ILE A 172 15.07 22.73 -29.53
CA ILE A 172 13.97 22.10 -30.26
C ILE A 172 13.54 23.00 -31.41
N SER A 173 13.71 22.50 -32.64
CA SER A 173 13.21 23.10 -33.89
C SER A 173 11.77 22.67 -34.21
N VAL A 174 11.39 21.44 -33.81
CA VAL A 174 10.10 20.82 -34.11
C VAL A 174 9.47 20.30 -32.82
N THR A 175 8.31 20.85 -32.46
CA THR A 175 7.51 20.49 -31.29
C THR A 175 6.42 19.47 -31.63
N VAL A 176 5.87 19.54 -32.85
CA VAL A 176 4.83 18.63 -33.37
C VAL A 176 5.42 17.76 -34.47
N LEU A 177 5.53 16.45 -34.23
CA LEU A 177 6.12 15.49 -35.17
C LEU A 177 5.15 15.11 -36.29
N ALA A 178 3.91 14.78 -35.94
CA ALA A 178 2.88 14.33 -36.88
C ALA A 178 1.48 14.73 -36.39
N VAL A 179 0.55 14.86 -37.33
CA VAL A 179 -0.88 15.02 -37.07
C VAL A 179 -1.58 14.08 -38.04
N ASP A 180 -2.33 13.11 -37.50
CA ASP A 180 -3.01 12.07 -38.28
C ASP A 180 -4.53 12.13 -38.04
N ILE A 181 -5.34 11.87 -39.06
CA ILE A 181 -6.79 11.68 -38.87
C ILE A 181 -7.05 10.23 -38.43
N THR A 182 -7.79 10.06 -37.33
CA THR A 182 -8.14 8.76 -36.76
C THR A 182 -9.62 8.72 -36.40
N ARG A 183 -10.35 7.72 -36.89
CA ARG A 183 -11.78 7.53 -36.59
C ARG A 183 -11.93 6.85 -35.23
N LYS A 184 -12.55 7.55 -34.26
CA LYS A 184 -12.73 7.12 -32.86
C LYS A 184 -14.05 7.64 -32.27
N GLU A 185 -14.44 7.13 -31.11
CA GLU A 185 -15.63 7.60 -30.38
C GLU A 185 -15.25 8.09 -28.97
N SER A 186 -15.95 9.11 -28.46
CA SER A 186 -15.78 9.57 -27.08
C SER A 186 -16.32 8.54 -26.08
N MET A 187 -15.53 8.23 -25.05
CA MET A 187 -15.92 7.31 -23.99
C MET A 187 -17.00 7.85 -23.05
N TYR A 188 -17.27 9.17 -23.05
CA TYR A 188 -18.17 9.81 -22.08
C TYR A 188 -19.53 10.13 -22.73
N GLY A 189 -20.58 9.47 -22.24
CA GLY A 189 -21.91 9.47 -22.83
C GLY A 189 -22.09 8.39 -23.92
N TYR A 190 -23.33 7.98 -24.16
CA TYR A 190 -23.71 7.14 -25.29
C TYR A 190 -24.13 7.98 -26.49
N HIS A 191 -23.37 7.86 -27.59
CA HIS A 191 -23.57 8.65 -28.83
C HIS A 191 -24.03 7.78 -30.01
N GLY A 192 -24.80 6.70 -29.75
CA GLY A 192 -25.33 5.85 -30.83
C GLY A 192 -24.28 5.07 -31.63
N LYS A 193 -23.08 4.82 -31.08
CA LYS A 193 -21.91 4.28 -31.81
C LYS A 193 -21.42 5.21 -32.95
N HIS A 194 -21.73 6.50 -32.88
CA HIS A 194 -21.29 7.47 -33.89
C HIS A 194 -19.78 7.73 -33.76
N ILE A 195 -19.01 7.16 -34.67
CA ILE A 195 -17.56 7.36 -34.78
C ILE A 195 -17.32 8.71 -35.48
N ILE A 196 -16.50 9.57 -34.88
CA ILE A 196 -16.08 10.85 -35.46
C ILE A 196 -14.58 10.85 -35.81
N ASP A 197 -14.18 11.78 -36.65
CA ASP A 197 -12.76 12.01 -36.93
C ASP A 197 -12.10 12.77 -35.77
N PHE A 198 -11.00 12.20 -35.27
CA PHE A 198 -10.11 12.80 -34.28
C PHE A 198 -8.74 13.05 -34.91
N LEU A 199 -8.18 14.24 -34.66
CA LEU A 199 -6.78 14.54 -34.95
C LEU A 199 -5.91 13.95 -33.83
N ARG A 200 -5.08 12.97 -34.17
CA ARG A 200 -4.03 12.44 -33.32
C ARG A 200 -2.80 13.33 -33.46
N ILE A 201 -2.46 14.08 -32.41
CA ILE A 201 -1.34 15.02 -32.41
C ILE A 201 -0.15 14.35 -31.72
N THR A 202 0.90 14.05 -32.48
CA THR A 202 2.14 13.44 -31.98
C THR A 202 3.18 14.54 -31.70
N MET A 203 3.65 14.61 -30.46
CA MET A 203 4.57 15.63 -29.95
C MET A 203 6.01 15.10 -29.89
N ALA A 204 6.99 16.01 -29.94
CA ALA A 204 8.40 15.65 -29.87
C ALA A 204 8.84 15.20 -28.46
N MET A 205 8.22 15.70 -27.40
CA MET A 205 8.51 15.32 -26.00
C MET A 205 7.24 15.32 -25.14
N PRO A 206 7.16 14.50 -24.07
CA PRO A 206 5.97 14.42 -23.23
C PRO A 206 5.56 15.77 -22.60
N ARG A 207 6.56 16.55 -22.15
CA ARG A 207 6.34 17.88 -21.54
C ARG A 207 5.65 18.90 -22.45
N LEU A 208 5.64 18.70 -23.77
CA LEU A 208 5.01 19.61 -24.73
C LEU A 208 3.50 19.38 -24.88
N ILE A 209 2.96 18.25 -24.39
CA ILE A 209 1.51 18.00 -24.40
C ILE A 209 0.79 19.07 -23.58
N ALA A 210 1.30 19.45 -22.40
CA ALA A 210 0.67 20.45 -21.54
C ALA A 210 0.47 21.85 -22.18
N PRO A 211 1.50 22.50 -22.77
CA PRO A 211 1.31 23.77 -23.48
C PRO A 211 0.46 23.61 -24.76
N ALA A 212 0.65 22.56 -25.55
CA ALA A 212 -0.16 22.32 -26.75
C ALA A 212 -1.65 22.18 -26.41
N LYS A 213 -1.98 21.37 -25.39
CA LYS A 213 -3.32 21.23 -24.82
C LYS A 213 -3.91 22.58 -24.40
N ARG A 214 -3.14 23.39 -23.66
CA ARG A 214 -3.59 24.71 -23.18
C ARG A 214 -3.93 25.64 -24.35
N LEU A 215 -3.05 25.76 -25.35
CA LEU A 215 -3.27 26.61 -26.52
C LEU A 215 -4.50 26.17 -27.33
N LEU A 216 -4.68 24.86 -27.50
CA LEU A 216 -5.85 24.28 -28.16
C LEU A 216 -7.17 24.50 -27.38
N GLU A 217 -7.14 24.45 -26.05
CA GLU A 217 -8.31 24.70 -25.19
C GLU A 217 -8.66 26.19 -25.02
N GLN A 218 -7.70 27.11 -25.22
CA GLN A 218 -7.89 28.56 -25.08
C GLN A 218 -8.34 29.26 -26.38
N GLY A 219 -8.27 28.58 -27.51
CA GLY A 219 -8.68 29.08 -28.82
C GLY A 219 -7.53 29.03 -29.81
N PHE A 220 -7.64 28.13 -30.79
CA PHE A 220 -6.63 27.93 -31.83
C PHE A 220 -7.20 28.24 -33.21
N LYS A 221 -6.39 28.94 -34.03
CA LYS A 221 -6.72 29.36 -35.40
C LYS A 221 -5.62 28.88 -36.35
N PHE A 222 -6.03 28.34 -37.50
CA PHE A 222 -5.18 27.94 -38.61
C PHE A 222 -6.00 28.03 -39.91
N ALA A 223 -5.35 28.25 -41.06
CA ALA A 223 -6.01 28.30 -42.36
C ALA A 223 -7.24 29.25 -42.38
N HIS A 224 -8.28 28.84 -43.12
CA HIS A 224 -9.58 29.50 -43.18
C HIS A 224 -10.55 29.09 -42.04
N PHE A 225 -10.13 28.24 -41.10
CA PHE A 225 -10.99 27.81 -39.99
C PHE A 225 -11.14 28.93 -38.93
N PRO A 226 -12.33 29.10 -38.34
CA PRO A 226 -12.53 30.06 -37.27
C PRO A 226 -11.75 29.66 -36.01
N THR A 227 -11.34 30.64 -35.21
CA THR A 227 -10.73 30.40 -33.90
C THR A 227 -11.66 29.55 -33.05
N SER A 228 -11.24 28.33 -32.72
CA SER A 228 -12.07 27.31 -32.10
C SER A 228 -11.40 26.74 -30.86
N ASN A 229 -12.19 26.37 -29.86
CA ASN A 229 -11.71 25.72 -28.64
C ASN A 229 -11.79 24.20 -28.82
N TYR A 230 -10.68 23.50 -28.71
CA TYR A 230 -10.59 22.06 -28.91
C TYR A 230 -10.61 21.33 -27.58
N GLN A 231 -11.62 20.49 -27.35
CA GLN A 231 -11.63 19.59 -26.21
C GLN A 231 -10.49 18.58 -26.35
N SER A 232 -9.59 18.54 -25.38
CA SER A 232 -8.47 17.60 -25.39
C SER A 232 -8.88 16.25 -24.79
N TYR A 233 -8.45 15.18 -25.47
CA TYR A 233 -8.64 13.80 -25.06
C TYR A 233 -7.28 13.20 -24.74
N GLU A 234 -7.22 12.42 -23.66
CA GLU A 234 -6.07 11.58 -23.33
C GLU A 234 -4.72 12.29 -23.07
N ALA A 235 -4.73 13.63 -23.01
CA ALA A 235 -3.58 14.52 -22.83
C ALA A 235 -3.02 14.58 -21.38
N ASN A 236 -3.68 13.95 -20.40
CA ASN A 236 -3.26 13.90 -18.99
C ASN A 236 -2.92 12.46 -18.56
N ILE A 237 -2.22 11.71 -19.42
CA ILE A 237 -1.76 10.34 -19.16
C ILE A 237 -0.23 10.33 -19.18
N ASP A 238 0.37 9.77 -18.13
CA ASP A 238 1.82 9.66 -17.95
C ASP A 238 2.42 8.83 -19.11
N PHE A 239 3.59 9.23 -19.65
CA PHE A 239 4.15 8.70 -20.91
C PHE A 239 4.52 7.21 -20.79
N GLU A 240 5.02 6.84 -19.63
CA GLU A 240 5.32 5.51 -19.15
C GLU A 240 4.09 4.59 -19.21
N ILE A 241 2.97 5.03 -18.61
CA ILE A 241 1.68 4.33 -18.61
C ILE A 241 1.13 4.24 -20.04
N ARG A 242 1.21 5.33 -20.80
CA ARG A 242 0.78 5.39 -22.19
C ARG A 242 1.49 4.33 -23.03
N CYS A 243 2.80 4.21 -22.88
CA CYS A 243 3.60 3.23 -23.59
C CYS A 243 3.16 1.79 -23.24
N VAL A 244 3.19 1.43 -21.96
CA VAL A 244 2.86 0.07 -21.48
C VAL A 244 1.43 -0.35 -21.84
N CYS A 245 0.45 0.56 -21.84
CA CYS A 245 -0.96 0.22 -22.08
C CYS A 245 -1.34 -0.05 -23.54
N LEU A 246 -0.53 0.35 -24.54
CA LEU A 246 -0.92 0.31 -25.95
C LEU A 246 -0.61 -1.00 -26.70
N ARG A 247 0.07 -1.97 -26.06
CA ARG A 247 0.52 -3.19 -26.76
C ARG A 247 -0.64 -4.17 -26.98
N LYS A 248 -1.17 -4.19 -28.21
CA LYS A 248 -2.40 -4.91 -28.60
C LYS A 248 -2.24 -6.41 -28.97
N ARG A 249 -1.03 -7.00 -28.99
CA ARG A 249 -0.80 -8.41 -29.41
C ARG A 249 0.33 -9.12 -28.63
N TYR A 250 0.13 -10.41 -28.39
CA TYR A 250 1.01 -11.32 -27.65
C TYR A 250 1.60 -12.37 -28.60
N LYS A 251 2.94 -12.48 -28.67
CA LYS A 251 3.77 -13.58 -29.22
C LYS A 251 5.20 -13.06 -29.33
N ILE A 252 6.15 -13.59 -28.56
CA ILE A 252 7.57 -13.20 -28.70
C ILE A 252 8.21 -14.06 -29.79
N ILE A 253 8.71 -13.41 -30.83
CA ILE A 253 9.62 -13.96 -31.84
C ILE A 253 10.56 -12.82 -32.21
N TRP A 254 11.87 -12.99 -31.99
CA TRP A 254 12.86 -12.06 -32.48
C TRP A 254 12.99 -12.17 -34.00
N LYS A 255 12.95 -11.02 -34.69
CA LYS A 255 13.56 -10.82 -36.01
C LYS A 255 14.00 -9.36 -36.13
N THR A 256 15.28 -9.12 -35.88
CA THR A 256 15.92 -7.83 -36.14
C THR A 256 15.83 -7.50 -37.63
N TRP A 257 15.45 -6.28 -37.98
CA TRP A 257 15.46 -5.82 -39.37
C TRP A 257 16.86 -5.41 -39.78
N TRP A 258 17.39 -6.10 -40.79
CA TRP A 258 18.62 -5.73 -41.49
C TRP A 258 18.30 -4.81 -42.65
N ARG A 259 19.23 -3.93 -43.01
CA ARG A 259 19.35 -3.39 -44.36
C ARG A 259 20.82 -3.25 -44.73
N ASP A 260 21.18 -3.89 -45.84
CA ASP A 260 22.44 -3.75 -46.58
C ASP A 260 22.78 -2.27 -46.87
N GLU A 261 24.03 -1.89 -47.16
CA GLU A 261 25.30 -2.62 -47.28
C GLU A 261 26.41 -1.59 -46.96
N ASN A 262 27.59 -2.02 -46.52
CA ASN A 262 28.76 -1.16 -46.27
C ASN A 262 28.65 -0.07 -45.17
N ASP A 263 28.42 -0.45 -43.90
CA ASP A 263 29.37 -0.02 -42.86
C ASP A 263 29.37 -0.94 -41.63
N ARG A 264 30.47 -0.91 -40.88
CA ARG A 264 30.79 -1.90 -39.83
C ARG A 264 29.99 -1.67 -38.53
N TYR A 265 29.29 -2.71 -38.09
CA TYR A 265 28.60 -2.73 -36.80
C TYR A 265 29.54 -2.44 -35.62
N ARG A 266 29.00 -1.71 -34.64
CA ARG A 266 29.56 -1.64 -33.30
C ARG A 266 28.62 -2.34 -32.34
N LEU A 267 29.07 -3.46 -31.74
CA LEU A 267 28.95 -3.62 -30.29
C LEU A 267 29.29 -2.26 -29.68
N ASN A 268 28.42 -1.67 -28.88
CA ASN A 268 28.55 -0.26 -28.53
C ASN A 268 29.75 -0.02 -27.58
N THR A 269 30.92 0.08 -28.20
CA THR A 269 32.23 0.42 -27.61
C THR A 269 32.29 1.89 -27.18
N GLN A 270 31.20 2.65 -27.36
CA GLN A 270 30.98 3.93 -26.71
C GLN A 270 30.30 3.71 -25.35
N LYS A 271 31.14 3.56 -24.31
CA LYS A 271 30.81 3.74 -22.87
C LYS A 271 29.42 3.25 -22.44
N GLU A 272 29.37 2.02 -21.92
CA GLU A 272 28.28 1.45 -21.12
C GLU A 272 27.51 2.53 -20.33
N ALA A 273 26.25 2.80 -20.68
CA ALA A 273 25.48 3.86 -20.03
C ALA A 273 24.83 3.38 -18.72
N SER A 274 24.72 2.07 -18.54
CA SER A 274 24.22 1.42 -17.33
C SER A 274 25.30 0.59 -16.60
N LEU A 275 24.98 0.14 -15.40
CA LEU A 275 25.71 -0.86 -14.61
C LEU A 275 25.10 -2.27 -14.76
N CYS A 276 24.19 -2.49 -15.71
CA CYS A 276 23.57 -3.80 -15.95
C CYS A 276 24.50 -4.72 -16.74
N GLN A 277 24.33 -6.04 -16.59
CA GLN A 277 25.14 -7.02 -17.30
C GLN A 277 24.75 -7.11 -18.78
N TYR A 278 23.46 -6.99 -19.08
CA TYR A 278 22.96 -6.80 -20.44
C TYR A 278 22.47 -5.37 -20.64
N GLU A 279 22.96 -4.71 -21.68
CA GLU A 279 22.44 -3.43 -22.16
C GLU A 279 22.07 -3.57 -23.63
N VAL A 280 20.79 -3.37 -23.96
CA VAL A 280 20.23 -3.68 -25.30
C VAL A 280 19.35 -2.54 -25.83
N ASP A 281 19.35 -2.37 -27.15
CA ASP A 281 18.52 -1.40 -27.88
C ASP A 281 17.45 -2.13 -28.69
N VAL A 282 16.16 -1.79 -28.49
CA VAL A 282 15.02 -2.49 -29.10
C VAL A 282 14.00 -1.49 -29.66
N GLY A 283 13.47 -1.75 -30.86
CA GLY A 283 12.36 -0.98 -31.41
C GLY A 283 11.06 -1.24 -30.65
N TRP A 284 10.27 -0.20 -30.37
CA TRP A 284 8.99 -0.32 -29.66
C TRP A 284 8.02 -1.34 -30.30
N LYS A 285 8.07 -1.47 -31.64
CA LYS A 285 7.26 -2.46 -32.36
C LYS A 285 7.71 -3.89 -32.07
N ASP A 286 9.00 -4.10 -31.86
CA ASP A 286 9.65 -5.41 -31.80
C ASP A 286 9.56 -6.06 -30.41
N LEU A 287 9.52 -5.28 -29.33
CA LEU A 287 8.99 -5.66 -28.00
C LEU A 287 9.54 -7.01 -27.44
N ILE A 288 8.72 -7.93 -26.89
CA ILE A 288 7.25 -8.06 -26.78
C ILE A 288 6.83 -8.37 -25.31
N SER A 289 5.53 -8.39 -24.99
CA SER A 289 4.99 -8.67 -23.63
C SER A 289 4.19 -9.98 -23.58
N HIS A 290 4.44 -10.81 -22.56
CA HIS A 290 3.62 -11.95 -22.16
C HIS A 290 2.57 -11.55 -21.10
N PRO A 291 1.40 -12.20 -21.04
CA PRO A 291 0.49 -12.10 -19.90
C PRO A 291 1.04 -12.89 -18.70
N ALA A 292 0.81 -12.42 -17.47
CA ALA A 292 1.27 -13.10 -16.24
C ALA A 292 0.36 -14.27 -15.86
N GLU A 293 0.30 -15.29 -16.70
CA GLU A 293 -0.52 -16.50 -16.54
C GLU A 293 0.29 -17.75 -16.96
N GLY A 294 0.01 -18.91 -16.35
CA GLY A 294 0.74 -20.15 -16.63
C GLY A 294 2.23 -20.05 -16.26
N GLU A 295 3.11 -20.45 -17.18
CA GLU A 295 4.57 -20.41 -17.00
C GLU A 295 5.12 -19.00 -16.72
N TRP A 296 4.42 -17.96 -17.19
CA TRP A 296 4.77 -16.54 -17.05
C TRP A 296 4.29 -15.90 -15.74
N GLN A 297 3.67 -16.70 -14.86
CA GLN A 297 3.30 -16.27 -13.50
C GLN A 297 4.47 -16.34 -12.51
N ARG A 298 5.56 -17.03 -12.87
CA ARG A 298 6.81 -17.10 -12.08
C ARG A 298 7.38 -15.70 -11.76
N ILE A 299 8.21 -15.63 -10.73
CA ILE A 299 8.92 -14.41 -10.31
C ILE A 299 10.42 -14.70 -10.44
N ALA A 300 11.15 -13.80 -11.10
CA ALA A 300 12.60 -13.89 -11.24
C ALA A 300 13.29 -13.77 -9.87
N PRO A 301 14.53 -14.30 -9.69
CA PRO A 301 15.27 -14.23 -8.43
C PRO A 301 15.80 -12.80 -8.18
N LEU A 302 14.90 -11.90 -7.77
CA LEU A 302 15.20 -10.51 -7.44
C LEU A 302 16.10 -10.43 -6.22
N ARG A 303 17.14 -9.60 -6.26
CA ARG A 303 17.98 -9.28 -5.09
C ARG A 303 17.32 -8.19 -4.26
N VAL A 304 16.97 -8.50 -3.02
CA VAL A 304 16.40 -7.57 -2.04
C VAL A 304 17.50 -7.22 -1.03
N LEU A 305 17.96 -5.98 -1.05
CA LEU A 305 18.85 -5.42 -0.03
C LEU A 305 18.01 -4.75 1.05
N SER A 306 18.23 -5.09 2.32
CA SER A 306 17.80 -4.30 3.47
C SER A 306 19.01 -3.71 4.18
N PHE A 307 18.91 -2.46 4.62
CA PHE A 307 19.99 -1.77 5.31
C PHE A 307 19.45 -0.87 6.42
N ASP A 308 20.33 -0.55 7.36
CA ASP A 308 20.10 0.31 8.53
C ASP A 308 21.40 1.06 8.84
N ILE A 309 21.33 2.25 9.44
CA ILE A 309 22.51 3.07 9.76
C ILE A 309 22.50 3.53 11.21
N GLU A 310 23.69 3.59 11.81
CA GLU A 310 23.88 4.16 13.14
C GLU A 310 24.78 5.39 13.14
N CYS A 311 24.42 6.37 13.98
CA CYS A 311 25.03 7.70 14.03
C CYS A 311 25.41 8.11 15.46
N ALA A 312 26.64 8.57 15.68
CA ALA A 312 27.10 9.03 16.99
C ALA A 312 26.62 10.47 17.29
N GLY A 313 25.43 10.61 17.86
CA GLY A 313 24.83 11.89 18.20
C GLY A 313 25.38 12.55 19.49
N ARG A 314 25.18 13.87 19.59
CA ARG A 314 25.40 14.65 20.83
C ARG A 314 24.27 14.40 21.83
N LYS A 315 24.59 14.28 23.13
CA LYS A 315 23.60 13.95 24.17
C LYS A 315 22.46 14.97 24.22
N GLY A 316 21.22 14.48 24.08
CA GLY A 316 19.99 15.28 24.07
C GLY A 316 19.64 15.97 22.74
N ILE A 317 20.43 15.77 21.67
CA ILE A 317 20.22 16.36 20.35
C ILE A 317 20.01 15.24 19.33
N PHE A 318 18.96 15.33 18.51
CA PHE A 318 18.76 14.38 17.42
C PHE A 318 19.86 14.54 16.34
N PRO A 319 20.42 13.46 15.76
CA PRO A 319 21.55 13.54 14.83
C PRO A 319 21.35 14.53 13.68
N GLU A 320 22.32 15.41 13.46
CA GLU A 320 22.38 16.39 12.38
C GLU A 320 23.50 15.99 11.39
N PRO A 321 23.20 15.76 10.09
CA PRO A 321 24.21 15.29 9.11
C PRO A 321 25.46 16.17 9.00
N ASP A 322 25.33 17.48 9.22
CA ASP A 322 26.45 18.43 9.14
C ASP A 322 27.48 18.27 10.27
N LYS A 323 27.16 17.53 11.35
CA LYS A 323 27.96 17.45 12.57
C LYS A 323 28.20 16.02 13.02
N ASP A 324 27.12 15.27 13.23
CA ASP A 324 27.18 13.95 13.84
C ASP A 324 27.54 12.90 12.75
N PRO A 325 28.53 12.00 13.00
CA PRO A 325 29.01 11.05 11.98
C PRO A 325 28.14 9.80 11.89
N VAL A 326 28.07 9.21 10.69
CA VAL A 326 27.67 7.83 10.47
C VAL A 326 28.81 6.93 10.92
N ILE A 327 28.51 5.98 11.81
CA ILE A 327 29.51 5.11 12.46
C ILE A 327 29.37 3.65 12.07
N GLN A 328 28.16 3.19 11.74
CA GLN A 328 27.93 1.84 11.21
C GLN A 328 26.86 1.87 10.12
N ILE A 329 26.98 0.97 9.15
CA ILE A 329 25.92 0.64 8.18
C ILE A 329 25.85 -0.88 8.09
N ALA A 330 24.73 -1.47 8.51
CA ALA A 330 24.45 -2.89 8.32
C ALA A 330 23.74 -3.11 6.98
N SER A 331 23.98 -4.25 6.34
CA SER A 331 23.39 -4.60 5.05
C SER A 331 23.18 -6.10 4.92
N MET A 332 21.93 -6.50 4.67
CA MET A 332 21.47 -7.87 4.49
C MET A 332 20.89 -8.03 3.08
N VAL A 333 21.35 -9.02 2.31
CA VAL A 333 20.84 -9.27 0.95
C VAL A 333 20.31 -10.68 0.84
N GLN A 334 19.10 -10.80 0.30
CA GLN A 334 18.36 -12.04 0.12
C GLN A 334 17.82 -12.13 -1.31
N ARG A 335 17.76 -13.32 -1.91
CA ARG A 335 17.11 -13.50 -3.21
C ARG A 335 15.65 -13.90 -3.00
N GLN A 336 14.75 -13.35 -3.81
CA GLN A 336 13.32 -13.58 -3.67
C GLN A 336 12.97 -15.06 -3.87
N GLY A 337 12.61 -15.74 -2.78
CA GLY A 337 12.25 -17.17 -2.77
C GLY A 337 13.13 -18.01 -1.83
N GLU A 338 14.35 -17.55 -1.53
CA GLU A 338 15.22 -18.12 -0.48
C GLU A 338 14.67 -17.75 0.91
N THR A 339 14.91 -18.57 1.93
CA THR A 339 14.51 -18.29 3.32
C THR A 339 15.44 -17.31 4.03
N GLU A 340 16.73 -17.31 3.66
CA GLU A 340 17.82 -16.68 4.42
C GLU A 340 18.62 -15.69 3.56
N PRO A 341 19.27 -14.68 4.17
CA PRO A 341 20.13 -13.74 3.46
C PRO A 341 21.54 -14.32 3.21
N PHE A 342 21.92 -14.41 1.93
CA PHE A 342 23.23 -14.90 1.46
C PHE A 342 24.36 -13.85 1.53
N ILE A 343 24.04 -12.59 1.84
CA ILE A 343 25.04 -11.56 2.19
C ILE A 343 24.62 -10.91 3.50
N ARG A 344 25.54 -10.93 4.46
CA ARG A 344 25.38 -10.37 5.81
C ARG A 344 26.64 -9.56 6.11
N THR A 345 26.56 -8.23 6.07
CA THR A 345 27.75 -7.35 6.12
C THR A 345 27.53 -6.10 6.96
N VAL A 346 28.55 -5.70 7.73
CA VAL A 346 28.58 -4.42 8.47
C VAL A 346 29.80 -3.61 8.07
N PHE A 347 29.57 -2.35 7.71
CA PHE A 347 30.60 -1.34 7.49
C PHE A 347 30.74 -0.54 8.79
N THR A 348 31.87 -0.64 9.49
CA THR A 348 32.09 0.01 10.79
C THR A 348 33.20 1.06 10.73
N LEU A 349 33.00 2.16 11.42
CA LEU A 349 34.06 3.12 11.74
C LEU A 349 34.85 2.59 12.95
N GLN A 350 36.18 2.56 12.85
CA GLN A 350 37.11 1.90 13.80
C GLN A 350 37.00 0.36 13.80
N SER A 351 37.89 -0.30 14.57
CA SER A 351 37.96 -1.76 14.68
C SER A 351 36.75 -2.35 15.42
N CYS A 352 36.25 -3.48 14.93
CA CYS A 352 35.11 -4.19 15.49
C CYS A 352 35.46 -5.68 15.60
N ALA A 353 35.10 -6.33 16.70
CA ALA A 353 35.35 -7.76 16.87
C ALA A 353 34.40 -8.62 16.01
N SER A 354 34.84 -9.82 15.64
CA SER A 354 34.14 -10.72 14.73
C SER A 354 32.72 -11.09 15.19
N ILE A 355 31.79 -11.17 14.24
CA ILE A 355 30.41 -11.65 14.44
C ILE A 355 30.26 -12.91 13.58
N VAL A 356 29.84 -14.00 14.20
CA VAL A 356 29.65 -15.31 13.56
C VAL A 356 28.68 -15.19 12.38
N GLY A 357 28.97 -15.87 11.27
CA GLY A 357 28.17 -15.80 10.06
C GLY A 357 28.08 -14.42 9.37
N SER A 358 28.83 -13.38 9.79
CA SER A 358 28.70 -12.01 9.23
C SER A 358 30.04 -11.35 8.89
N GLN A 359 30.15 -10.76 7.70
CA GLN A 359 31.37 -10.07 7.26
C GLN A 359 31.46 -8.65 7.85
N ILE A 360 32.61 -8.29 8.43
CA ILE A 360 32.84 -6.97 9.04
C ILE A 360 33.95 -6.23 8.33
N LEU A 361 33.66 -4.98 7.93
CA LEU A 361 34.54 -4.11 7.16
C LEU A 361 34.87 -2.86 7.98
N CYS A 362 36.09 -2.79 8.51
CA CYS A 362 36.52 -1.72 9.42
C CYS A 362 37.25 -0.58 8.68
N PHE A 363 36.85 0.66 8.90
CA PHE A 363 37.44 1.85 8.25
C PHE A 363 37.97 2.87 9.27
N THR A 364 39.08 3.54 8.94
CA THR A 364 39.61 4.67 9.74
C THR A 364 38.81 5.96 9.58
N GLN A 365 38.26 6.19 8.37
CA GLN A 365 37.61 7.43 8.00
C GLN A 365 36.20 7.18 7.47
N GLU A 366 35.25 7.99 7.92
CA GLU A 366 33.84 7.94 7.49
C GLU A 366 33.69 8.14 5.97
N THR A 367 34.56 8.96 5.35
CA THR A 367 34.61 9.15 3.90
C THR A 367 34.81 7.84 3.14
N LYS A 368 35.64 6.92 3.67
CA LYS A 368 35.97 5.62 3.10
C LYS A 368 34.87 4.59 3.36
N LEU A 369 34.25 4.64 4.54
CA LEU A 369 33.05 3.87 4.89
C LEU A 369 31.93 4.16 3.88
N LEU A 370 31.59 5.44 3.69
CA LEU A 370 30.56 5.88 2.75
C LEU A 370 30.89 5.48 1.30
N GLN A 371 32.14 5.69 0.85
CA GLN A 371 32.57 5.27 -0.49
C GLN A 371 32.44 3.76 -0.70
N SER A 372 32.85 2.96 0.29
CA SER A 372 32.83 1.50 0.21
C SER A 372 31.42 0.94 0.24
N TRP A 373 30.50 1.53 1.03
CA TRP A 373 29.09 1.13 1.00
C TRP A 373 28.42 1.48 -0.34
N ALA A 374 28.74 2.63 -0.93
CA ALA A 374 28.24 2.99 -2.26
C ALA A 374 28.79 2.05 -3.35
N GLU A 375 30.03 1.56 -3.21
CA GLU A 375 30.62 0.57 -4.12
C GLU A 375 30.03 -0.83 -3.94
N PHE A 376 29.77 -1.24 -2.70
CA PHE A 376 29.00 -2.44 -2.36
C PHE A 376 27.62 -2.42 -3.02
N LEU A 377 26.87 -1.31 -2.91
CA LEU A 377 25.56 -1.17 -3.55
C LEU A 377 25.62 -1.34 -5.08
N ARG A 378 26.67 -0.81 -5.72
CA ARG A 378 26.91 -0.98 -7.16
C ARG A 378 27.29 -2.42 -7.52
N THR A 379 28.12 -3.07 -6.71
CA THR A 379 28.65 -4.43 -6.93
C THR A 379 27.60 -5.52 -6.72
N VAL A 380 26.80 -5.41 -5.65
CA VAL A 380 25.69 -6.32 -5.35
C VAL A 380 24.54 -6.17 -6.35
N ASP A 381 24.37 -4.96 -6.88
CA ASP A 381 23.34 -4.58 -7.83
C ASP A 381 21.90 -5.00 -7.41
N PRO A 382 21.39 -4.57 -6.24
CA PRO A 382 20.06 -4.98 -5.78
C PRO A 382 18.93 -4.41 -6.64
N ASP A 383 17.87 -5.19 -6.81
CA ASP A 383 16.67 -4.84 -7.58
C ASP A 383 15.67 -4.07 -6.71
N ILE A 384 15.54 -4.48 -5.46
CA ILE A 384 14.70 -3.85 -4.44
C ILE A 384 15.61 -3.43 -3.28
N ILE A 385 15.46 -2.19 -2.81
CA ILE A 385 16.07 -1.71 -1.57
C ILE A 385 14.97 -1.44 -0.55
N THR A 386 15.01 -2.15 0.57
CA THR A 386 14.08 -2.09 1.70
C THR A 386 14.83 -1.69 2.98
N GLY A 387 14.09 -1.59 4.07
CA GLY A 387 14.52 -1.09 5.37
C GLY A 387 13.33 -0.44 6.07
N TYR A 388 13.57 0.26 7.18
CA TYR A 388 12.51 0.91 7.96
C TYR A 388 12.75 2.41 8.09
N ASN A 389 11.94 3.24 7.42
CA ASN A 389 12.08 4.72 7.37
C ASN A 389 13.23 5.26 6.48
N ILE A 390 13.83 4.40 5.65
CA ILE A 390 14.94 4.71 4.73
C ILE A 390 14.70 5.91 3.81
N GLN A 391 13.43 6.16 3.42
CA GLN A 391 13.10 7.30 2.55
C GLN A 391 13.17 8.65 3.27
N ASN A 392 12.84 8.69 4.56
CA ASN A 392 12.71 9.93 5.33
C ASN A 392 13.89 10.20 6.27
N PHE A 393 14.61 9.15 6.70
CA PHE A 393 15.81 9.26 7.53
C PHE A 393 17.08 8.83 6.80
N ASP A 394 17.28 7.54 6.54
CA ASP A 394 18.60 6.96 6.24
C ASP A 394 19.24 7.50 4.97
N PHE A 395 18.57 7.40 3.81
CA PHE A 395 19.13 7.95 2.59
C PHE A 395 19.26 9.49 2.62
N PRO A 396 18.29 10.27 3.12
CA PRO A 396 18.49 11.70 3.36
C PRO A 396 19.67 12.02 4.26
N TYR A 397 19.92 11.22 5.30
CA TYR A 397 21.05 11.41 6.21
C TYR A 397 22.37 11.15 5.48
N LEU A 398 22.50 9.98 4.85
CA LEU A 398 23.67 9.56 4.07
C LEU A 398 24.03 10.55 2.95
N LEU A 399 23.05 11.01 2.16
CA LEU A 399 23.29 11.96 1.06
C LEU A 399 23.76 13.33 1.57
N ASN A 400 23.15 13.83 2.65
CA ASN A 400 23.56 15.12 3.24
C ASN A 400 24.93 15.00 3.94
N ARG A 401 25.20 13.89 4.64
CA ARG A 401 26.48 13.62 5.29
C ARG A 401 27.62 13.51 4.27
N ALA A 402 27.39 12.76 3.18
CA ALA A 402 28.33 12.68 2.07
C ALA A 402 28.58 14.04 1.42
N ALA A 403 27.57 14.91 1.31
CA ALA A 403 27.74 16.28 0.82
C ALA A 403 28.59 17.14 1.78
N ALA A 404 28.31 17.09 3.09
CA ALA A 404 29.08 17.81 4.11
C ALA A 404 30.56 17.38 4.13
N LEU A 405 30.83 16.09 3.98
CA LEU A 405 32.18 15.50 3.89
C LEU A 405 32.80 15.57 2.47
N LYS A 406 32.11 16.17 1.49
CA LYS A 406 32.56 16.33 0.09
C LYS A 406 32.87 15.00 -0.63
N VAL A 407 32.17 13.92 -0.28
CA VAL A 407 32.30 12.58 -0.88
C VAL A 407 31.58 12.53 -2.23
N ASN A 408 32.21 13.12 -3.25
CA ASN A 408 31.60 13.40 -4.56
C ASN A 408 31.07 12.17 -5.33
N TYR A 409 31.56 10.96 -5.03
CA TYR A 409 31.17 9.70 -5.67
C TYR A 409 30.09 8.90 -4.92
N PHE A 410 29.72 9.31 -3.71
CA PHE A 410 28.63 8.68 -2.96
C PHE A 410 27.27 8.73 -3.68
N PRO A 411 26.80 9.87 -4.23
CA PRO A 411 25.42 10.00 -4.71
C PRO A 411 25.16 9.32 -6.08
N TYR A 412 25.99 8.37 -6.53
CA TYR A 412 25.73 7.58 -7.74
C TYR A 412 25.25 6.18 -7.34
N LEU A 413 23.97 6.09 -6.92
CA LEU A 413 23.37 4.90 -6.30
C LEU A 413 22.43 4.12 -7.26
N GLY A 414 21.94 4.75 -8.33
CA GLY A 414 21.13 4.12 -9.37
C GLY A 414 21.92 3.20 -10.32
N ARG A 415 21.24 2.59 -11.29
CA ARG A 415 21.88 1.74 -12.33
C ARG A 415 22.42 2.52 -13.53
N VAL A 416 22.12 3.82 -13.66
CA VAL A 416 22.57 4.65 -14.80
C VAL A 416 23.84 5.41 -14.44
N ARG A 417 24.88 5.30 -15.25
CA ARG A 417 26.17 5.95 -14.99
C ARG A 417 26.06 7.47 -15.13
N GLY A 418 26.67 8.21 -14.22
CA GLY A 418 26.73 9.67 -14.25
C GLY A 418 25.46 10.41 -13.80
N ILE A 419 24.35 9.72 -13.50
CA ILE A 419 23.18 10.34 -12.87
C ILE A 419 23.36 10.35 -11.36
N LYS A 420 23.30 11.54 -10.75
CA LYS A 420 23.28 11.68 -9.28
C LYS A 420 21.88 11.45 -8.74
N SER A 421 21.81 10.69 -7.65
CA SER A 421 20.68 10.60 -6.74
C SER A 421 20.51 11.91 -5.97
N VAL A 422 19.34 12.52 -6.08
CA VAL A 422 18.98 13.82 -5.50
C VAL A 422 17.70 13.68 -4.69
N LEU A 423 17.66 14.34 -3.53
CA LEU A 423 16.48 14.41 -2.67
C LEU A 423 15.39 15.29 -3.30
N LYS A 424 14.16 14.80 -3.27
CA LYS A 424 12.95 15.53 -3.70
C LYS A 424 11.81 15.29 -2.73
N ASP A 425 11.27 16.36 -2.19
CA ASP A 425 10.08 16.33 -1.34
C ASP A 425 8.82 16.02 -2.17
N LEU A 426 7.98 15.12 -1.68
CA LEU A 426 6.68 14.75 -2.23
C LEU A 426 5.61 14.87 -1.16
N ASN A 427 4.61 15.70 -1.45
CA ASN A 427 3.42 15.83 -0.62
C ASN A 427 2.31 14.95 -1.21
N PHE A 428 1.86 13.96 -0.43
CA PHE A 428 0.76 13.06 -0.77
C PHE A 428 -0.46 13.37 0.10
N GLN A 429 -1.64 13.49 -0.50
CA GLN A 429 -2.87 13.75 0.25
C GLN A 429 -4.04 12.90 -0.26
N SER A 430 -4.77 12.26 0.65
CA SER A 430 -6.05 11.60 0.35
C SER A 430 -6.92 11.49 1.61
N LYS A 431 -8.26 11.38 1.43
CA LYS A 431 -9.19 11.11 2.54
C LYS A 431 -8.90 9.77 3.26
N GLN A 432 -8.25 8.82 2.59
CA GLN A 432 -7.97 7.47 3.13
C GLN A 432 -6.65 7.39 3.93
N MET A 433 -5.61 8.10 3.51
CA MET A 433 -4.25 8.00 4.05
C MET A 433 -3.76 9.28 4.77
N GLY A 434 -4.58 10.32 4.84
CA GLY A 434 -4.20 11.62 5.41
C GLY A 434 -3.36 12.48 4.44
N ARG A 435 -2.65 13.48 5.00
CA ARG A 435 -1.65 14.30 4.31
C ARG A 435 -0.26 13.94 4.84
N ARG A 436 0.62 13.43 3.97
CA ARG A 436 2.00 13.05 4.30
C ARG A 436 2.98 13.83 3.46
N GLU A 437 4.10 14.17 4.08
CA GLU A 437 5.23 14.82 3.45
C GLU A 437 6.38 13.80 3.53
N ASN A 438 6.70 13.20 2.39
CA ASN A 438 7.71 12.15 2.26
C ASN A 438 8.85 12.65 1.36
N LYS A 439 10.06 12.18 1.59
CA LYS A 439 11.18 12.39 0.68
C LYS A 439 11.27 11.23 -0.31
N THR A 440 11.75 11.52 -1.51
CA THR A 440 12.08 10.53 -2.53
C THR A 440 13.41 10.85 -3.18
N ILE A 441 14.05 9.81 -3.71
CA ILE A 441 15.35 9.88 -4.34
C ILE A 441 15.27 9.16 -5.68
N ASN A 442 15.88 9.72 -6.72
CA ASN A 442 16.02 9.00 -7.97
C ASN A 442 17.13 7.94 -7.86
N MET A 443 16.77 6.68 -8.14
CA MET A 443 17.66 5.53 -8.25
C MET A 443 17.17 4.69 -9.43
N GLU A 444 17.45 5.19 -10.64
CA GLU A 444 16.96 4.64 -11.89
C GLU A 444 17.26 3.13 -11.98
N GLY A 445 16.22 2.31 -12.13
CA GLY A 445 16.34 0.86 -12.22
C GLY A 445 16.40 0.10 -10.89
N ARG A 446 16.24 0.77 -9.74
CA ARG A 446 16.13 0.15 -8.41
C ARG A 446 14.82 0.57 -7.72
N VAL A 447 14.06 -0.40 -7.22
CA VAL A 447 12.79 -0.12 -6.54
C VAL A 447 13.02 0.10 -5.04
N GLN A 448 12.79 1.33 -4.56
CA GLN A 448 12.76 1.63 -3.13
C GLN A 448 11.43 1.14 -2.51
N PHE A 449 11.51 0.28 -1.50
CA PHE A 449 10.39 -0.38 -0.85
C PHE A 449 10.47 -0.18 0.67
N ASP A 450 10.27 1.06 1.14
CA ASP A 450 10.30 1.39 2.58
C ASP A 450 9.14 0.73 3.33
N LEU A 451 9.46 -0.17 4.26
CA LEU A 451 8.46 -0.96 4.98
C LEU A 451 7.56 -0.09 5.87
N LEU A 452 8.07 1.03 6.42
CA LEU A 452 7.24 1.95 7.21
C LEU A 452 6.11 2.53 6.35
N GLN A 453 6.38 2.90 5.11
CA GLN A 453 5.37 3.45 4.20
C GLN A 453 4.29 2.41 3.84
N VAL A 454 4.68 1.15 3.67
CA VAL A 454 3.76 0.03 3.43
C VAL A 454 2.89 -0.24 4.65
N LEU A 455 3.48 -0.33 5.85
CA LEU A 455 2.72 -0.53 7.08
C LEU A 455 1.74 0.62 7.37
N LEU A 456 2.17 1.87 7.16
CA LEU A 456 1.32 3.06 7.29
C LEU A 456 0.22 3.18 6.21
N ARG A 457 0.25 2.35 5.16
CA ARG A 457 -0.72 2.33 4.05
C ARG A 457 -1.73 1.20 4.21
N ASP A 458 -1.24 0.00 4.52
CA ASP A 458 -2.05 -1.22 4.50
C ASP A 458 -2.55 -1.64 5.90
N TYR A 459 -1.88 -1.21 6.98
CA TYR A 459 -2.23 -1.56 8.36
C TYR A 459 -2.68 -0.34 9.18
N LYS A 460 -3.46 -0.61 10.24
CA LYS A 460 -4.01 0.40 11.17
C LYS A 460 -3.58 0.10 12.60
N LEU A 461 -2.31 0.37 12.91
CA LEU A 461 -1.68 0.06 14.20
C LEU A 461 -1.77 1.24 15.19
N ARG A 462 -1.49 1.00 16.48
CA ARG A 462 -1.40 2.07 17.51
C ARG A 462 -0.04 2.78 17.46
N SER A 463 1.04 2.01 17.36
CA SER A 463 2.40 2.49 17.10
C SER A 463 2.93 1.92 15.78
N TYR A 464 3.84 2.66 15.15
CA TYR A 464 4.59 2.24 13.97
C TYR A 464 6.11 2.35 14.20
N THR A 465 6.57 2.19 15.44
CA THR A 465 8.00 1.98 15.72
C THR A 465 8.41 0.55 15.34
N LEU A 466 9.65 0.34 14.88
CA LEU A 466 10.13 -0.98 14.44
C LEU A 466 9.95 -2.05 15.53
N ASN A 467 10.23 -1.71 16.79
CA ASN A 467 9.98 -2.62 17.93
C ASN A 467 8.50 -3.00 18.08
N ALA A 468 7.58 -2.03 17.99
CA ALA A 468 6.15 -2.30 18.16
C ALA A 468 5.55 -3.14 17.01
N VAL A 469 6.01 -2.94 15.77
CA VAL A 469 5.55 -3.73 14.62
C VAL A 469 6.20 -5.12 14.59
N SER A 470 7.47 -5.24 15.01
CA SER A 470 8.15 -6.53 15.18
C SER A 470 7.47 -7.35 16.28
N PHE A 471 7.15 -6.75 17.43
CA PHE A 471 6.40 -7.44 18.46
C PHE A 471 5.00 -7.85 17.98
N HIS A 472 4.29 -6.97 17.30
CA HIS A 472 2.94 -7.27 16.78
C HIS A 472 2.93 -8.42 15.76
N PHE A 473 3.86 -8.44 14.80
CA PHE A 473 3.85 -9.42 13.71
C PHE A 473 4.78 -10.62 13.92
N LEU A 474 5.99 -10.43 14.45
CA LEU A 474 6.98 -11.47 14.68
C LEU A 474 6.87 -12.10 16.08
N GLN A 475 6.30 -11.39 17.06
CA GLN A 475 6.38 -11.72 18.51
C GLN A 475 7.80 -11.59 19.09
N GLU A 476 8.68 -10.86 18.40
CA GLU A 476 10.04 -10.53 18.84
C GLU A 476 10.12 -9.08 19.31
N GLN A 477 10.91 -8.84 20.35
CA GLN A 477 11.28 -7.50 20.79
C GLN A 477 12.68 -7.16 20.27
N LYS A 478 12.88 -5.89 19.91
CA LYS A 478 14.20 -5.35 19.60
C LYS A 478 14.98 -5.12 20.91
N GLU A 479 16.30 -5.34 20.90
CA GLU A 479 17.15 -4.91 22.02
C GLU A 479 17.10 -3.38 22.20
N ASP A 480 16.86 -2.91 23.43
CA ASP A 480 16.69 -1.48 23.70
C ASP A 480 18.06 -0.80 23.93
N VAL A 481 18.74 -0.44 22.84
CA VAL A 481 19.91 0.44 22.89
C VAL A 481 19.46 1.89 22.82
N GLN A 482 19.47 2.58 23.96
CA GLN A 482 19.09 3.99 24.02
C GLN A 482 20.11 4.86 23.25
N HIS A 483 19.60 5.75 22.37
CA HIS A 483 20.39 6.65 21.53
C HIS A 483 21.51 7.44 22.26
N SER A 484 21.33 7.76 23.54
CA SER A 484 22.31 8.48 24.36
C SER A 484 23.57 7.66 24.70
N ILE A 485 23.51 6.34 24.54
CA ILE A 485 24.57 5.38 24.88
C ILE A 485 25.35 4.96 23.62
N ILE A 486 24.79 5.11 22.42
CA ILE A 486 25.42 4.74 21.13
C ILE A 486 26.80 5.40 20.97
N THR A 487 26.89 6.70 21.26
CA THR A 487 28.15 7.45 21.24
C THR A 487 29.16 6.95 22.28
N ASP A 488 28.69 6.48 23.45
CA ASP A 488 29.56 5.94 24.49
C ASP A 488 30.05 4.52 24.13
N LEU A 489 29.20 3.69 23.48
CA LEU A 489 29.57 2.36 22.94
C LEU A 489 30.59 2.45 21.79
N GLN A 490 30.40 3.40 20.88
CA GLN A 490 31.31 3.62 19.76
C GLN A 490 32.71 4.04 20.23
N ASN A 491 32.77 4.94 21.23
CA ASN A 491 34.02 5.42 21.82
C ASN A 491 34.68 4.41 22.79
N GLY A 492 34.05 3.26 23.02
CA GLY A 492 34.60 2.17 23.81
C GLY A 492 35.62 1.31 23.04
N ASN A 493 35.53 0.00 23.22
CA ASN A 493 36.43 -0.98 22.62
C ASN A 493 35.77 -1.70 21.42
N GLU A 494 36.48 -2.65 20.84
CA GLU A 494 35.98 -3.44 19.70
C GLU A 494 34.77 -4.32 20.05
N GLN A 495 34.59 -4.71 21.32
CA GLN A 495 33.46 -5.50 21.80
C GLN A 495 32.21 -4.64 22.01
N THR A 496 32.35 -3.40 22.49
CA THR A 496 31.20 -2.46 22.55
C THR A 496 30.74 -2.05 21.15
N ARG A 497 31.67 -1.94 20.17
CA ARG A 497 31.33 -1.76 18.75
C ARG A 497 30.74 -3.02 18.11
N ARG A 498 31.19 -4.22 18.49
CA ARG A 498 30.58 -5.51 18.11
C ARG A 498 29.12 -5.58 18.55
N ARG A 499 28.82 -5.24 19.81
CA ARG A 499 27.44 -5.19 20.31
C ARG A 499 26.56 -4.23 19.50
N LEU A 500 27.08 -3.04 19.17
CA LEU A 500 26.36 -2.09 18.31
C LEU A 500 26.14 -2.64 16.90
N ALA A 501 27.11 -3.38 16.35
CA ALA A 501 27.00 -3.99 15.03
C ALA A 501 25.99 -5.15 14.99
N VAL A 502 25.91 -5.99 16.03
CA VAL A 502 24.86 -7.01 16.18
C VAL A 502 23.47 -6.36 16.23
N TYR A 503 23.33 -5.27 16.99
CA TYR A 503 22.10 -4.50 17.09
C TYR A 503 21.69 -3.91 15.71
N CYS A 504 22.61 -3.26 14.98
CA CYS A 504 22.35 -2.71 13.64
C CYS A 504 22.06 -3.82 12.61
N LEU A 505 22.71 -4.99 12.70
CA LEU A 505 22.37 -6.17 11.89
C LEU A 505 20.93 -6.65 12.15
N LYS A 506 20.47 -6.69 13.41
CA LYS A 506 19.08 -7.06 13.74
C LYS A 506 18.10 -6.04 13.15
N ASP A 507 18.41 -4.74 13.21
CA ASP A 507 17.59 -3.69 12.61
C ASP A 507 17.55 -3.74 11.08
N ALA A 508 18.66 -4.09 10.41
CA ALA A 508 18.67 -4.33 8.96
C ALA A 508 17.89 -5.61 8.58
N TYR A 509 17.84 -6.62 9.46
CA TYR A 509 17.23 -7.93 9.19
C TYR A 509 15.72 -8.00 9.50
N LEU A 510 15.24 -7.33 10.57
CA LEU A 510 13.82 -7.28 10.93
C LEU A 510 12.91 -6.83 9.77
N PRO A 511 13.26 -5.83 8.94
CA PRO A 511 12.50 -5.46 7.75
C PRO A 511 12.40 -6.58 6.71
N LEU A 512 13.44 -7.40 6.47
CA LEU A 512 13.35 -8.55 5.57
C LEU A 512 12.35 -9.58 6.10
N ARG A 513 12.46 -9.95 7.38
CA ARG A 513 11.54 -10.92 8.00
C ARG A 513 10.09 -10.44 7.98
N LEU A 514 9.86 -9.14 8.21
CA LEU A 514 8.53 -8.53 8.08
C LEU A 514 8.05 -8.51 6.61
N LEU A 515 8.92 -8.16 5.65
CA LEU A 515 8.61 -8.14 4.22
C LEU A 515 8.15 -9.52 3.71
N LEU A 516 8.83 -10.59 4.15
CA LEU A 516 8.49 -11.98 3.86
C LEU A 516 7.19 -12.40 4.56
N LYS A 517 7.09 -12.20 5.89
CA LYS A 517 5.93 -12.63 6.68
C LYS A 517 4.62 -11.95 6.26
N LEU A 518 4.70 -10.71 5.80
CA LEU A 518 3.56 -9.95 5.27
C LEU A 518 3.42 -10.06 3.74
N MET A 519 4.31 -10.82 3.08
CA MET A 519 4.35 -11.09 1.63
C MET A 519 4.30 -9.81 0.78
N CYS A 520 4.90 -8.72 1.24
CA CYS A 520 4.66 -7.39 0.69
C CYS A 520 5.05 -7.28 -0.79
N VAL A 521 6.22 -7.83 -1.17
CA VAL A 521 6.70 -7.83 -2.57
C VAL A 521 5.73 -8.59 -3.47
N ILE A 522 5.35 -9.82 -3.09
CA ILE A 522 4.41 -10.66 -3.84
C ILE A 522 3.06 -9.95 -4.03
N ASN A 523 2.49 -9.43 -2.95
CA ASN A 523 1.19 -8.74 -2.97
C ASN A 523 1.20 -7.51 -3.88
N TYR A 524 2.30 -6.75 -3.88
CA TYR A 524 2.45 -5.56 -4.72
C TYR A 524 2.78 -5.93 -6.18
N MET A 525 3.56 -6.97 -6.44
CA MET A 525 3.80 -7.48 -7.81
C MET A 525 2.52 -7.99 -8.46
N GLU A 526 1.68 -8.75 -7.74
CA GLU A 526 0.37 -9.17 -8.24
C GLU A 526 -0.59 -7.99 -8.45
N MET A 527 -0.57 -7.00 -7.56
CA MET A 527 -1.30 -5.73 -7.78
C MET A 527 -0.82 -5.01 -9.05
N ALA A 528 0.49 -4.97 -9.33
CA ALA A 528 1.04 -4.36 -10.54
C ALA A 528 0.62 -5.15 -11.80
N ARG A 529 0.66 -6.49 -11.75
CA ARG A 529 0.19 -7.39 -12.83
C ARG A 529 -1.30 -7.17 -13.15
N VAL A 530 -2.15 -7.13 -12.12
CA VAL A 530 -3.62 -6.96 -12.23
C VAL A 530 -4.02 -5.56 -12.69
N THR A 531 -3.33 -4.52 -12.23
CA THR A 531 -3.71 -3.12 -12.51
C THR A 531 -2.95 -2.51 -13.68
N GLY A 532 -1.84 -3.12 -14.10
CA GLY A 532 -1.07 -2.69 -15.24
C GLY A 532 -0.34 -1.37 -15.03
N VAL A 533 0.19 -1.14 -13.83
CA VAL A 533 1.00 0.05 -13.46
C VAL A 533 2.37 -0.40 -12.92
N PRO A 534 3.43 0.43 -13.01
CA PRO A 534 4.74 0.13 -12.44
C PRO A 534 4.69 -0.13 -10.92
N LEU A 535 5.61 -0.95 -10.41
CA LEU A 535 5.69 -1.28 -8.98
C LEU A 535 5.89 -0.03 -8.11
N THR A 536 6.73 0.90 -8.56
CA THR A 536 6.99 2.22 -7.92
C THR A 536 5.73 3.09 -7.79
N TYR A 537 4.75 2.95 -8.70
CA TYR A 537 3.49 3.69 -8.63
C TYR A 537 2.57 3.17 -7.53
N LEU A 538 2.71 1.90 -7.11
CA LEU A 538 1.91 1.34 -6.03
C LEU A 538 2.25 1.91 -4.66
N LEU A 539 3.49 2.38 -4.47
CA LEU A 539 3.93 3.07 -3.26
C LEU A 539 3.63 4.58 -3.35
N SER A 540 4.04 5.22 -4.46
CA SER A 540 3.99 6.68 -4.64
C SER A 540 2.64 7.27 -5.08
N ARG A 541 1.70 6.45 -5.60
CA ARG A 541 0.41 6.91 -6.13
C ARG A 541 -0.79 6.25 -5.41
N GLY A 542 -1.94 6.91 -5.50
CA GLY A 542 -3.22 6.43 -4.96
C GLY A 542 -3.95 5.46 -5.90
N GLN A 543 -5.18 5.06 -5.55
CA GLN A 543 -5.92 4.04 -6.32
C GLN A 543 -6.35 4.49 -7.72
N GLN A 544 -6.52 5.80 -7.97
CA GLN A 544 -7.05 6.31 -9.26
C GLN A 544 -6.21 5.89 -10.48
N ILE A 545 -4.88 5.87 -10.39
CA ILE A 545 -4.01 5.55 -11.54
C ILE A 545 -4.18 4.09 -12.01
N LYS A 546 -4.54 3.18 -11.10
CA LYS A 546 -4.83 1.77 -11.37
C LYS A 546 -6.06 1.62 -12.24
N VAL A 547 -7.16 2.29 -11.86
CA VAL A 547 -8.42 2.28 -12.60
C VAL A 547 -8.24 2.95 -13.96
N VAL A 548 -7.50 4.06 -14.04
CA VAL A 548 -7.17 4.73 -15.31
C VAL A 548 -6.37 3.81 -16.24
N SER A 549 -5.38 3.06 -15.75
CA SER A 549 -4.63 2.11 -16.58
C SER A 549 -5.53 1.01 -17.16
N GLN A 550 -6.37 0.39 -16.33
CA GLN A 550 -7.35 -0.62 -16.78
C GLN A 550 -8.35 -0.05 -17.79
N LEU A 551 -8.86 1.16 -17.54
CA LEU A 551 -9.84 1.83 -18.40
C LEU A 551 -9.24 2.16 -19.78
N LEU A 552 -8.02 2.69 -19.83
CA LEU A 552 -7.31 2.94 -21.09
C LEU A 552 -7.06 1.65 -21.89
N ARG A 553 -6.65 0.56 -21.22
CA ARG A 553 -6.41 -0.74 -21.87
C ARG A 553 -7.68 -1.28 -22.55
N GLN A 554 -8.85 -1.13 -21.91
CA GLN A 554 -10.12 -1.58 -22.48
C GLN A 554 -10.68 -0.60 -23.53
N ALA A 555 -10.65 0.72 -23.27
CA ALA A 555 -11.06 1.74 -24.23
C ALA A 555 -10.28 1.61 -25.56
N THR A 556 -8.97 1.34 -25.49
CA THR A 556 -8.13 1.11 -26.68
C THR A 556 -8.58 -0.10 -27.51
N LYS A 557 -9.15 -1.15 -26.90
CA LYS A 557 -9.67 -2.32 -27.65
C LYS A 557 -10.92 -1.99 -28.47
N GLN A 558 -11.75 -1.07 -27.98
CA GLN A 558 -13.01 -0.66 -28.61
C GLN A 558 -12.88 0.67 -29.39
N ASP A 559 -11.64 1.15 -29.59
CA ASP A 559 -11.30 2.41 -30.26
C ASP A 559 -11.98 3.67 -29.68
N LEU A 560 -12.29 3.62 -28.38
CA LEU A 560 -12.79 4.73 -27.57
C LEU A 560 -11.64 5.61 -27.05
N VAL A 561 -11.89 6.91 -26.91
CA VAL A 561 -10.95 7.88 -26.30
C VAL A 561 -11.48 8.50 -25.01
N MET A 562 -10.61 8.60 -24.02
CA MET A 562 -10.93 9.21 -22.72
C MET A 562 -10.79 10.75 -22.76
N PRO A 563 -11.87 11.54 -22.53
CA PRO A 563 -11.78 12.99 -22.47
C PRO A 563 -11.00 13.48 -21.25
N VAL A 564 -10.39 14.66 -21.34
CA VAL A 564 -9.86 15.37 -20.17
C VAL A 564 -10.96 16.28 -19.61
N VAL A 565 -11.59 15.84 -18.53
CA VAL A 565 -12.62 16.62 -17.81
C VAL A 565 -11.93 17.56 -16.80
N LYS A 566 -12.40 18.82 -16.71
CA LYS A 566 -11.99 19.74 -15.65
C LYS A 566 -12.73 19.40 -14.36
N THR A 567 -12.00 19.24 -13.27
CA THR A 567 -12.59 18.99 -11.94
C THR A 567 -12.91 20.31 -11.25
N GLU A 568 -14.19 20.57 -11.05
CA GLU A 568 -14.67 21.61 -10.13
C GLU A 568 -15.28 20.94 -8.89
N GLY A 569 -15.22 21.62 -7.74
CA GLY A 569 -15.73 21.07 -6.49
C GLY A 569 -17.26 21.01 -6.49
N GLY A 570 -17.83 19.83 -6.69
CA GLY A 570 -19.28 19.61 -6.64
C GLY A 570 -19.80 19.37 -5.22
N GLU A 571 -21.12 19.38 -5.05
CA GLU A 571 -21.80 19.01 -3.81
C GLU A 571 -21.64 17.52 -3.51
N ASP A 572 -21.57 17.15 -2.22
CA ASP A 572 -21.50 15.74 -1.81
C ASP A 572 -22.85 15.04 -2.06
N TYR A 573 -22.82 13.72 -2.30
CA TYR A 573 -24.00 12.97 -2.73
C TYR A 573 -24.51 11.98 -1.68
N THR A 574 -25.81 11.64 -1.75
CA THR A 574 -26.43 10.71 -0.81
C THR A 574 -25.81 9.31 -0.90
N GLY A 575 -25.13 8.92 0.19
CA GLY A 575 -24.49 7.61 0.35
C GLY A 575 -25.46 6.46 0.65
N ALA A 576 -24.94 5.43 1.31
CA ALA A 576 -25.71 4.26 1.72
C ALA A 576 -26.72 4.54 2.86
N THR A 577 -27.80 3.76 2.93
CA THR A 577 -28.72 3.73 4.07
C THR A 577 -28.15 2.81 5.16
N VAL A 578 -28.34 3.21 6.42
CA VAL A 578 -28.16 2.36 7.60
C VAL A 578 -29.51 2.25 8.30
N ILE A 579 -30.07 1.04 8.36
CA ILE A 579 -31.35 0.76 9.01
C ILE A 579 -31.26 1.16 10.49
N GLU A 580 -32.34 1.70 11.05
CA GLU A 580 -32.38 2.03 12.48
C GLU A 580 -32.21 0.75 13.32
N PRO A 581 -31.24 0.69 14.25
CA PRO A 581 -31.00 -0.50 15.05
C PRO A 581 -32.06 -0.65 16.13
N GLU A 582 -32.62 -1.85 16.26
CA GLU A 582 -33.36 -2.27 17.43
C GLU A 582 -32.36 -2.59 18.55
N LYS A 583 -32.01 -1.56 19.31
CA LYS A 583 -30.94 -1.61 20.32
C LYS A 583 -31.32 -2.54 21.47
N GLY A 584 -30.43 -3.46 21.82
CA GLY A 584 -30.63 -4.37 22.95
C GLY A 584 -29.60 -5.48 23.02
N TYR A 585 -29.78 -6.33 24.03
CA TYR A 585 -29.10 -7.61 24.16
C TYR A 585 -30.00 -8.74 23.63
N TYR A 586 -29.49 -9.51 22.68
CA TYR A 586 -30.17 -10.62 22.04
C TYR A 586 -29.55 -11.93 22.50
N SER A 587 -30.30 -12.64 23.35
CA SER A 587 -29.98 -13.98 23.84
C SER A 587 -30.36 -15.11 22.87
N LEU A 588 -30.88 -14.77 21.68
CA LEU A 588 -31.22 -15.69 20.59
C LEU A 588 -30.26 -15.49 19.40
N PRO A 589 -30.03 -16.53 18.57
CA PRO A 589 -29.25 -16.44 17.33
C PRO A 589 -29.74 -15.33 16.38
N ILE A 590 -28.81 -14.50 15.91
CA ILE A 590 -29.05 -13.46 14.89
C ILE A 590 -28.28 -13.83 13.62
N THR A 591 -29.00 -14.08 12.54
CA THR A 591 -28.43 -14.45 11.24
C THR A 591 -28.04 -13.20 10.45
N THR A 592 -26.82 -13.16 9.91
CA THR A 592 -26.39 -12.06 9.03
C THR A 592 -26.29 -12.53 7.59
N LEU A 593 -26.97 -11.80 6.69
CA LEU A 593 -26.92 -11.99 5.25
C LEU A 593 -26.24 -10.76 4.62
N ASP A 594 -25.33 -10.96 3.67
CA ASP A 594 -24.50 -9.90 3.08
C ASP A 594 -24.44 -10.01 1.54
N PHE A 595 -24.41 -8.87 0.84
CA PHE A 595 -24.36 -8.84 -0.62
C PHE A 595 -22.94 -9.01 -1.15
N SER A 596 -22.70 -10.12 -1.85
CA SER A 596 -21.40 -10.43 -2.44
C SER A 596 -20.96 -9.36 -3.46
N SER A 597 -20.02 -8.50 -3.04
CA SER A 597 -19.50 -7.38 -3.84
C SER A 597 -20.60 -6.44 -4.38
N LEU A 598 -21.51 -5.97 -3.51
CA LEU A 598 -22.69 -5.16 -3.83
C LEU A 598 -22.49 -4.14 -4.98
N TYR A 599 -21.62 -3.14 -4.82
CA TYR A 599 -21.48 -2.06 -5.81
C TYR A 599 -20.96 -2.53 -7.17
N PRO A 600 -19.89 -3.34 -7.28
CA PRO A 600 -19.56 -4.04 -8.52
C PRO A 600 -20.73 -4.80 -9.16
N SER A 601 -21.51 -5.53 -8.36
CA SER A 601 -22.64 -6.34 -8.83
C SER A 601 -23.78 -5.49 -9.38
N ILE A 602 -24.12 -4.37 -8.73
CA ILE A 602 -25.07 -3.36 -9.24
C ILE A 602 -24.59 -2.78 -10.57
N MET A 603 -23.31 -2.38 -10.66
CA MET A 603 -22.76 -1.78 -11.89
C MET A 603 -22.82 -2.75 -13.08
N MET A 604 -22.56 -4.03 -12.86
CA MET A 604 -22.67 -5.08 -13.90
C MET A 604 -24.14 -5.35 -14.27
N ALA A 605 -25.01 -5.64 -13.29
CA ALA A 605 -26.41 -6.01 -13.53
C ALA A 605 -27.20 -4.93 -14.27
N HIS A 606 -26.93 -3.65 -13.97
CA HIS A 606 -27.60 -2.50 -14.57
C HIS A 606 -26.76 -1.78 -15.66
N ASN A 607 -25.67 -2.39 -16.14
CA ASN A 607 -24.82 -1.88 -17.24
C ASN A 607 -24.31 -0.43 -17.05
N LEU A 608 -24.02 -0.03 -15.81
CA LEU A 608 -23.68 1.36 -15.45
C LEU A 608 -22.24 1.69 -15.84
N CYS A 609 -22.06 2.61 -16.80
CA CYS A 609 -20.76 3.00 -17.34
C CYS A 609 -20.79 4.39 -17.97
N TYR A 610 -19.62 5.06 -18.05
CA TYR A 610 -19.44 6.31 -18.80
C TYR A 610 -19.99 6.21 -20.23
N THR A 611 -19.75 5.07 -20.90
CA THR A 611 -20.11 4.81 -22.31
C THR A 611 -21.58 4.47 -22.53
N THR A 612 -22.37 4.28 -21.46
CA THR A 612 -23.78 3.85 -21.50
C THR A 612 -24.73 4.89 -20.92
N LEU A 613 -24.20 5.92 -20.24
CA LEU A 613 -24.95 7.07 -19.74
C LEU A 613 -25.58 7.87 -20.88
N LEU A 614 -26.88 8.13 -20.81
CA LEU A 614 -27.62 8.98 -21.76
C LEU A 614 -27.68 10.42 -21.23
N GLN A 615 -27.26 11.39 -22.04
CA GLN A 615 -27.42 12.80 -21.70
C GLN A 615 -28.86 13.28 -21.94
N LYS A 616 -29.27 14.38 -21.29
CA LYS A 616 -30.61 14.98 -21.44
C LYS A 616 -30.92 15.24 -22.93
N GLY A 617 -32.10 14.80 -23.38
CA GLY A 617 -32.53 14.88 -24.78
C GLY A 617 -31.88 13.87 -25.75
N SER A 618 -31.01 12.96 -25.29
CA SER A 618 -30.38 11.96 -26.19
C SER A 618 -31.37 10.88 -26.65
N VAL A 619 -32.36 10.55 -25.82
CA VAL A 619 -33.41 9.55 -26.15
C VAL A 619 -34.19 9.99 -27.39
N GLU A 620 -34.65 11.23 -27.41
CA GLU A 620 -35.38 11.83 -28.55
C GLU A 620 -34.50 11.92 -29.80
N LYS A 621 -33.26 12.43 -29.65
CA LYS A 621 -32.31 12.59 -30.77
C LYS A 621 -31.88 11.27 -31.43
N LEU A 622 -31.79 10.19 -30.65
CA LEU A 622 -31.38 8.87 -31.11
C LEU A 622 -32.58 7.95 -31.44
N GLY A 623 -33.82 8.40 -31.18
CA GLY A 623 -35.02 7.60 -31.41
C GLY A 623 -35.09 6.32 -30.57
N LEU A 624 -34.54 6.32 -29.35
CA LEU A 624 -34.45 5.13 -28.50
C LEU A 624 -35.81 4.77 -27.90
N ALA A 625 -36.16 3.48 -27.96
CA ALA A 625 -37.42 2.97 -27.41
C ALA A 625 -37.32 2.78 -25.88
N PRO A 626 -38.44 2.76 -25.12
CA PRO A 626 -38.42 2.53 -23.67
C PRO A 626 -37.73 1.23 -23.25
N GLU A 627 -37.75 0.21 -24.11
CA GLU A 627 -37.06 -1.06 -23.93
C GLU A 627 -35.54 -1.00 -24.12
N ASP A 628 -34.98 0.05 -24.72
CA ASP A 628 -33.54 0.20 -24.99
C ASP A 628 -32.73 0.69 -23.79
N PHE A 629 -33.39 1.32 -22.82
CA PHE A 629 -32.75 1.94 -21.67
C PHE A 629 -33.40 1.53 -20.33
N ILE A 630 -32.74 1.91 -19.24
CA ILE A 630 -33.27 1.83 -17.88
C ILE A 630 -33.24 3.22 -17.25
N LYS A 631 -34.16 3.46 -16.32
CA LYS A 631 -34.16 4.63 -15.43
C LYS A 631 -33.72 4.20 -14.04
N THR A 632 -32.75 4.89 -13.46
CA THR A 632 -32.24 4.59 -12.12
C THR A 632 -33.09 5.24 -11.03
N PRO A 633 -32.96 4.85 -9.75
CA PRO A 633 -33.71 5.46 -8.65
C PRO A 633 -33.43 6.96 -8.46
N THR A 634 -32.33 7.48 -9.00
CA THR A 634 -31.97 8.92 -9.00
C THR A 634 -32.51 9.67 -10.21
N GLY A 635 -33.05 8.95 -11.20
CA GLY A 635 -33.66 9.51 -12.41
C GLY A 635 -32.76 9.52 -13.65
N ASP A 636 -31.51 9.08 -13.52
CA ASP A 636 -30.55 8.97 -14.62
C ASP A 636 -30.95 7.86 -15.60
N LEU A 637 -30.51 7.98 -16.86
CA LEU A 637 -30.85 7.05 -17.93
C LEU A 637 -29.60 6.35 -18.46
N PHE A 638 -29.65 5.03 -18.59
CA PHE A 638 -28.54 4.21 -19.13
C PHE A 638 -29.05 3.23 -20.17
N VAL A 639 -28.33 3.06 -21.29
CA VAL A 639 -28.69 2.03 -22.30
C VAL A 639 -28.44 0.62 -21.78
N LYS A 640 -29.28 -0.33 -22.21
CA LYS A 640 -29.12 -1.75 -21.91
C LYS A 640 -27.92 -2.36 -22.67
N SER A 641 -27.47 -3.51 -22.15
CA SER A 641 -26.34 -4.26 -22.71
C SER A 641 -26.56 -4.75 -24.15
N SER A 642 -27.82 -4.88 -24.58
CA SER A 642 -28.24 -5.18 -25.96
C SER A 642 -27.71 -4.16 -26.98
N LEU A 643 -27.77 -2.86 -26.66
CA LEU A 643 -27.23 -1.80 -27.51
C LEU A 643 -25.72 -1.67 -27.34
N ARG A 644 -25.25 -1.58 -26.09
CA ARG A 644 -23.83 -1.46 -25.74
C ARG A 644 -23.55 -2.05 -24.37
N LYS A 645 -22.64 -3.01 -24.32
CA LYS A 645 -21.99 -3.43 -23.07
C LYS A 645 -21.01 -2.33 -22.60
N GLY A 646 -21.13 -1.89 -21.36
CA GLY A 646 -20.26 -0.86 -20.78
C GLY A 646 -18.85 -1.37 -20.46
N LEU A 647 -17.84 -0.49 -20.59
CA LEU A 647 -16.46 -0.76 -20.20
C LEU A 647 -16.30 -1.10 -18.70
N LEU A 648 -17.00 -0.40 -17.80
CA LEU A 648 -16.90 -0.66 -16.36
C LEU A 648 -17.45 -2.06 -15.99
N PRO A 649 -18.65 -2.49 -16.46
CA PRO A 649 -19.06 -3.88 -16.39
C PRO A 649 -18.02 -4.87 -16.91
N GLU A 650 -17.43 -4.64 -18.09
CA GLU A 650 -16.41 -5.54 -18.66
C GLU A 650 -15.14 -5.63 -17.78
N ILE A 651 -14.69 -4.51 -17.21
CA ILE A 651 -13.55 -4.48 -16.27
C ILE A 651 -13.89 -5.27 -15.00
N LEU A 652 -15.07 -5.05 -14.42
CA LEU A 652 -15.52 -5.71 -13.20
C LEU A 652 -15.72 -7.22 -13.38
N GLU A 653 -16.34 -7.64 -14.49
CA GLU A 653 -16.45 -9.05 -14.86
C GLU A 653 -15.07 -9.72 -14.97
N ASN A 654 -14.12 -9.07 -15.65
CA ASN A 654 -12.77 -9.60 -15.78
C ASN A 654 -12.04 -9.71 -14.43
N LEU A 655 -12.13 -8.68 -13.58
CA LEU A 655 -11.53 -8.70 -12.23
C LEU A 655 -12.15 -9.77 -11.32
N LEU A 656 -13.48 -9.90 -11.31
CA LEU A 656 -14.19 -10.86 -10.46
C LEU A 656 -14.05 -12.29 -10.98
N SER A 657 -14.04 -12.49 -12.31
CA SER A 657 -13.76 -13.79 -12.93
C SER A 657 -12.33 -14.25 -12.65
N ALA A 658 -11.33 -13.36 -12.82
CA ALA A 658 -9.95 -13.64 -12.42
C ALA A 658 -9.84 -13.95 -10.92
N ARG A 659 -10.58 -13.23 -10.06
CA ARG A 659 -10.60 -13.50 -8.62
C ARG A 659 -11.20 -14.87 -8.29
N LYS A 660 -12.25 -15.28 -9.01
CA LYS A 660 -12.87 -16.59 -8.87
C LYS A 660 -11.90 -17.71 -9.28
N ARG A 661 -11.13 -17.52 -10.37
CA ARG A 661 -10.05 -18.44 -10.79
C ARG A 661 -8.95 -18.54 -9.73
N ALA A 662 -8.38 -17.41 -9.30
CA ALA A 662 -7.34 -17.37 -8.26
C ALA A 662 -7.79 -18.05 -6.96
N LYS A 663 -9.03 -17.84 -6.49
CA LYS A 663 -9.57 -18.53 -5.31
C LYS A 663 -9.83 -20.04 -5.53
N ALA A 664 -10.04 -20.48 -6.78
CA ALA A 664 -10.20 -21.90 -7.11
C ALA A 664 -8.85 -22.62 -7.23
N GLU A 665 -7.84 -21.95 -7.79
CA GLU A 665 -6.44 -22.40 -7.81
C GLU A 665 -5.88 -22.48 -6.39
N LEU A 666 -6.08 -21.44 -5.56
CA LEU A 666 -5.64 -21.40 -4.15
C LEU A 666 -6.16 -22.57 -3.30
N LYS A 667 -7.34 -23.11 -3.63
CA LYS A 667 -7.92 -24.29 -2.96
C LYS A 667 -7.29 -25.62 -3.39
N LYS A 668 -6.72 -25.68 -4.59
CA LYS A 668 -6.11 -26.89 -5.18
C LYS A 668 -4.60 -26.94 -4.96
N GLU A 669 -3.96 -25.78 -4.92
CA GLU A 669 -2.52 -25.67 -4.75
C GLU A 669 -2.09 -26.31 -3.42
N THR A 670 -0.92 -26.94 -3.42
CA THR A 670 -0.29 -27.55 -2.24
C THR A 670 0.92 -26.74 -1.80
N ASP A 671 1.69 -26.22 -2.76
CA ASP A 671 2.91 -25.44 -2.59
C ASP A 671 2.66 -24.16 -1.74
N PRO A 672 3.37 -23.97 -0.62
CA PRO A 672 3.20 -22.80 0.25
C PRO A 672 3.46 -21.46 -0.45
N PHE A 673 4.50 -21.37 -1.28
CA PHE A 673 4.86 -20.13 -1.98
C PHE A 673 3.84 -19.78 -3.05
N LYS A 674 3.37 -20.75 -3.84
CA LYS A 674 2.30 -20.52 -4.83
C LYS A 674 0.97 -20.16 -4.17
N LYS A 675 0.61 -20.77 -3.03
CA LYS A 675 -0.55 -20.34 -2.22
C LYS A 675 -0.45 -18.86 -1.84
N GLN A 676 0.72 -18.42 -1.38
CA GLN A 676 0.97 -17.02 -1.04
C GLN A 676 0.77 -16.10 -2.25
N VAL A 677 1.34 -16.43 -3.42
CA VAL A 677 1.11 -15.67 -4.68
C VAL A 677 -0.38 -15.61 -5.05
N LEU A 678 -1.09 -16.73 -4.94
CA LEU A 678 -2.51 -16.81 -5.30
C LEU A 678 -3.43 -16.04 -4.34
N ASP A 679 -3.14 -16.00 -3.03
CA ASP A 679 -3.91 -15.18 -2.09
C ASP A 679 -3.64 -13.68 -2.27
N GLY A 680 -2.37 -13.30 -2.48
CA GLY A 680 -2.01 -11.93 -2.86
C GLY A 680 -2.76 -11.46 -4.11
N ARG A 681 -2.83 -12.33 -5.13
CA ARG A 681 -3.60 -12.09 -6.36
C ARG A 681 -5.09 -11.91 -6.10
N GLN A 682 -5.75 -12.77 -5.30
CA GLN A 682 -7.20 -12.61 -5.04
C GLN A 682 -7.53 -11.36 -4.21
N LEU A 683 -6.64 -10.96 -3.30
CA LEU A 683 -6.77 -9.74 -2.51
C LEU A 683 -6.59 -8.49 -3.40
N ALA A 684 -5.58 -8.50 -4.27
CA ALA A 684 -5.34 -7.41 -5.22
C ALA A 684 -6.53 -7.20 -6.17
N LEU A 685 -7.13 -8.29 -6.65
CA LEU A 685 -8.33 -8.27 -7.48
C LEU A 685 -9.55 -7.73 -6.72
N LYS A 686 -9.73 -8.10 -5.44
CA LYS A 686 -10.79 -7.56 -4.55
C LYS A 686 -10.67 -6.04 -4.40
N ILE A 687 -9.47 -5.55 -4.04
CA ILE A 687 -9.22 -4.12 -3.82
C ILE A 687 -9.42 -3.34 -5.13
N SER A 688 -8.96 -3.89 -6.25
CA SER A 688 -9.13 -3.26 -7.57
C SER A 688 -10.62 -3.12 -7.94
N ALA A 689 -11.42 -4.17 -7.81
CA ALA A 689 -12.85 -4.14 -8.13
C ALA A 689 -13.61 -3.10 -7.28
N ASN A 690 -13.37 -3.07 -5.97
CA ASN A 690 -13.98 -2.08 -5.07
C ASN A 690 -13.53 -0.64 -5.40
N SER A 691 -12.33 -0.45 -5.95
CA SER A 691 -11.80 0.88 -6.31
C SER A 691 -12.45 1.47 -7.57
N VAL A 692 -13.08 0.65 -8.44
CA VAL A 692 -13.73 1.14 -9.68
C VAL A 692 -14.92 2.07 -9.36
N TYR A 693 -15.79 1.67 -8.42
CA TYR A 693 -16.88 2.54 -7.95
C TYR A 693 -16.35 3.82 -7.27
N GLY A 694 -15.31 3.69 -6.43
CA GLY A 694 -14.70 4.83 -5.76
C GLY A 694 -14.06 5.83 -6.72
N PHE A 695 -13.68 5.40 -7.93
CA PHE A 695 -13.15 6.25 -8.98
C PHE A 695 -14.23 7.12 -9.65
N THR A 696 -15.43 6.60 -9.93
CA THR A 696 -16.50 7.39 -10.55
C THR A 696 -16.98 8.52 -9.63
N GLY A 697 -17.04 8.25 -8.32
CA GLY A 697 -17.48 9.23 -7.30
C GLY A 697 -16.41 10.24 -6.86
N ALA A 698 -15.19 10.15 -7.38
CA ALA A 698 -14.07 11.00 -6.96
C ALA A 698 -14.07 12.33 -7.71
N GLN A 699 -14.83 13.32 -7.21
CA GLN A 699 -14.90 14.71 -7.73
C GLN A 699 -13.52 15.31 -8.02
N VAL A 700 -12.55 15.12 -7.09
CA VAL A 700 -11.14 15.44 -7.31
C VAL A 700 -10.45 14.19 -7.88
N GLY A 701 -10.54 14.02 -9.20
CA GLY A 701 -10.00 12.85 -9.90
C GLY A 701 -9.91 13.03 -11.42
N LYS A 702 -9.31 12.06 -12.13
CA LYS A 702 -9.11 12.18 -13.59
C LYS A 702 -10.40 12.08 -14.43
N LEU A 703 -11.49 11.52 -13.89
CA LEU A 703 -12.76 11.32 -14.61
C LEU A 703 -13.97 11.12 -13.66
N PRO A 704 -14.41 12.15 -12.92
CA PRO A 704 -15.63 12.05 -12.13
C PRO A 704 -16.87 11.81 -13.02
N CYS A 705 -17.82 11.02 -12.52
CA CYS A 705 -19.18 10.89 -13.04
C CYS A 705 -20.08 10.52 -11.84
N LEU A 706 -20.72 11.53 -11.27
CA LEU A 706 -21.50 11.41 -10.04
C LEU A 706 -22.81 10.66 -10.29
N GLU A 707 -23.36 10.76 -11.50
CA GLU A 707 -24.57 10.10 -11.98
C GLU A 707 -24.49 8.57 -11.78
N ILE A 708 -23.32 7.97 -12.09
CA ILE A 708 -23.05 6.55 -11.84
C ILE A 708 -23.03 6.26 -10.33
N SER A 709 -22.30 7.05 -9.54
CA SER A 709 -22.16 6.78 -8.10
C SER A 709 -23.47 7.00 -7.32
N GLN A 710 -24.26 7.99 -7.70
CA GLN A 710 -25.60 8.27 -7.19
C GLN A 710 -26.60 7.18 -7.57
N SER A 711 -26.56 6.71 -8.82
CA SER A 711 -27.37 5.57 -9.27
C SER A 711 -27.02 4.28 -8.52
N VAL A 712 -25.73 4.00 -8.30
CA VAL A 712 -25.28 2.82 -7.54
C VAL A 712 -25.74 2.87 -6.09
N THR A 713 -25.63 4.02 -5.40
CA THR A 713 -26.16 4.13 -4.03
C THR A 713 -27.69 4.10 -4.01
N GLY A 714 -28.35 4.65 -5.03
CA GLY A 714 -29.80 4.55 -5.23
C GLY A 714 -30.29 3.11 -5.28
N PHE A 715 -29.71 2.28 -6.15
CA PHE A 715 -30.02 0.85 -6.22
C PHE A 715 -29.69 0.14 -4.90
N GLY A 716 -28.54 0.42 -4.28
CA GLY A 716 -28.19 -0.18 -2.98
C GLY A 716 -29.23 0.09 -1.88
N ARG A 717 -29.76 1.33 -1.81
CA ARG A 717 -30.84 1.70 -0.88
C ARG A 717 -32.16 0.98 -1.17
N GLN A 718 -32.51 0.81 -2.44
CA GLN A 718 -33.71 0.07 -2.85
C GLN A 718 -33.58 -1.43 -2.53
N MET A 719 -32.42 -2.02 -2.81
CA MET A 719 -32.16 -3.46 -2.62
C MET A 719 -32.16 -3.87 -1.14
N ILE A 720 -31.61 -3.06 -0.23
CA ILE A 720 -31.60 -3.40 1.20
C ILE A 720 -33.01 -3.32 1.81
N GLU A 721 -33.83 -2.35 1.39
CA GLU A 721 -35.23 -2.25 1.81
C GLU A 721 -36.09 -3.39 1.23
N GLN A 722 -35.93 -3.71 -0.06
CA GLN A 722 -36.57 -4.87 -0.68
C GLN A 722 -36.15 -6.18 0.01
N THR A 723 -34.87 -6.33 0.37
CA THR A 723 -34.35 -7.50 1.11
C THR A 723 -35.04 -7.63 2.46
N LYS A 724 -35.18 -6.53 3.20
CA LYS A 724 -35.92 -6.51 4.47
C LYS A 724 -37.36 -6.99 4.28
N GLN A 725 -38.10 -6.38 3.36
CA GLN A 725 -39.51 -6.71 3.12
C GLN A 725 -39.69 -8.16 2.68
N LEU A 726 -38.83 -8.69 1.82
CA LEU A 726 -38.85 -10.10 1.40
C LEU A 726 -38.62 -11.06 2.58
N VAL A 727 -37.64 -10.77 3.44
CA VAL A 727 -37.34 -11.62 4.62
C VAL A 727 -38.49 -11.58 5.64
N GLU A 728 -38.98 -10.39 6.00
CA GLU A 728 -40.05 -10.22 7.00
C GLU A 728 -41.41 -10.74 6.51
N SER A 729 -41.64 -10.81 5.20
CA SER A 729 -42.90 -11.32 4.62
C SER A 729 -42.93 -12.84 4.41
N LYS A 730 -41.78 -13.47 4.11
CA LYS A 730 -41.73 -14.93 3.92
C LYS A 730 -41.60 -15.72 5.21
N TYR A 731 -40.70 -15.31 6.11
CA TYR A 731 -40.34 -16.12 7.27
C TYR A 731 -41.25 -15.79 8.46
N THR A 732 -42.51 -16.22 8.38
CA THR A 732 -43.57 -15.92 9.35
C THR A 732 -44.26 -17.18 9.88
N LEU A 733 -44.94 -17.04 11.02
CA LEU A 733 -45.82 -18.05 11.60
C LEU A 733 -46.92 -18.50 10.62
N SER A 734 -47.48 -17.56 9.85
CA SER A 734 -48.52 -17.85 8.84
C SER A 734 -48.02 -18.78 7.72
N ASN A 735 -46.71 -18.76 7.46
CA ASN A 735 -46.08 -19.51 6.38
C ASN A 735 -45.42 -20.81 6.90
N GLY A 736 -45.68 -21.19 8.16
CA GLY A 736 -45.23 -22.44 8.77
C GLY A 736 -43.86 -22.39 9.45
N TYR A 737 -43.26 -21.21 9.62
CA TYR A 737 -42.02 -21.05 10.38
C TYR A 737 -42.29 -20.92 11.90
N GLN A 738 -41.28 -21.17 12.74
CA GLN A 738 -41.44 -21.19 14.20
C GLN A 738 -41.72 -19.82 14.85
N ALA A 739 -41.38 -18.73 14.16
CA ALA A 739 -41.55 -17.36 14.64
C ALA A 739 -41.56 -16.38 13.45
N ASP A 740 -42.06 -15.16 13.68
CA ASP A 740 -41.97 -14.08 12.71
C ASP A 740 -40.55 -13.48 12.70
N ALA A 741 -39.90 -13.56 11.53
CA ALA A 741 -38.59 -12.99 11.31
C ALA A 741 -38.62 -11.47 11.27
N ARG A 742 -37.60 -10.83 11.85
CA ARG A 742 -37.50 -9.37 11.93
C ARG A 742 -36.08 -8.89 11.68
N VAL A 743 -35.91 -7.88 10.84
CA VAL A 743 -34.61 -7.27 10.54
C VAL A 743 -34.30 -6.21 11.60
N ILE A 744 -33.51 -6.61 12.59
CA ILE A 744 -33.17 -5.77 13.75
C ILE A 744 -32.09 -4.72 13.45
N TYR A 745 -31.32 -4.91 12.37
CA TYR A 745 -30.30 -3.97 11.91
C TYR A 745 -29.89 -4.24 10.46
N GLY A 746 -29.27 -3.24 9.83
CA GLY A 746 -28.58 -3.39 8.54
C GLY A 746 -27.66 -2.21 8.26
N ASP A 747 -26.50 -2.48 7.68
CA ASP A 747 -25.51 -1.47 7.29
C ASP A 747 -25.09 -1.72 5.84
N THR A 748 -25.52 -0.83 4.94
CA THR A 748 -25.09 -0.73 3.54
C THR A 748 -25.39 -1.94 2.65
N ASP A 749 -24.71 -3.06 2.87
CA ASP A 749 -24.73 -4.31 2.10
C ASP A 749 -25.21 -5.52 2.92
N SER A 750 -25.31 -5.37 4.24
CA SER A 750 -25.69 -6.46 5.16
C SER A 750 -26.99 -6.20 5.92
N VAL A 751 -27.76 -7.27 6.16
CA VAL A 751 -28.95 -7.30 7.02
C VAL A 751 -28.80 -8.33 8.15
N MET A 752 -29.27 -7.97 9.33
CA MET A 752 -29.23 -8.82 10.54
C MET A 752 -30.65 -9.20 10.93
N VAL A 753 -30.94 -10.49 10.81
CA VAL A 753 -32.28 -11.07 10.92
C VAL A 753 -32.38 -11.86 12.23
N LYS A 754 -33.35 -11.47 13.06
CA LYS A 754 -33.83 -12.30 14.17
C LYS A 754 -34.84 -13.28 13.59
N LEU A 755 -34.45 -14.55 13.42
CA LEU A 755 -35.33 -15.63 12.94
C LEU A 755 -36.20 -16.27 14.03
N GLY A 756 -35.91 -15.98 15.31
CA GLY A 756 -36.67 -16.49 16.47
C GLY A 756 -36.40 -17.94 16.87
N VAL A 757 -35.65 -18.71 16.08
CA VAL A 757 -35.19 -20.07 16.43
C VAL A 757 -34.22 -20.07 17.61
N ALA A 758 -34.16 -21.18 18.35
CA ALA A 758 -33.34 -21.29 19.55
C ALA A 758 -31.88 -21.71 19.27
N THR A 759 -31.61 -22.48 18.22
CA THR A 759 -30.27 -23.05 17.96
C THR A 759 -29.51 -22.31 16.85
N VAL A 760 -28.19 -22.25 16.99
CA VAL A 760 -27.30 -21.68 15.96
C VAL A 760 -27.39 -22.47 14.65
N LYS A 761 -27.60 -23.79 14.71
CA LYS A 761 -27.70 -24.65 13.52
C LYS A 761 -28.93 -24.30 12.67
N GLU A 762 -30.12 -24.24 13.28
CA GLU A 762 -31.35 -23.86 12.58
C GLU A 762 -31.24 -22.43 11.98
N ALA A 763 -30.61 -21.51 12.71
CA ALA A 763 -30.38 -20.14 12.24
C ALA A 763 -29.41 -20.08 11.03
N MET A 764 -28.43 -20.98 10.96
CA MET A 764 -27.55 -21.15 9.79
C MET A 764 -28.30 -21.76 8.60
N ASP A 765 -29.09 -22.80 8.83
CA ASP A 765 -29.79 -23.54 7.77
C ASP A 765 -30.88 -22.67 7.11
N ILE A 766 -31.75 -22.04 7.91
CA ILE A 766 -32.73 -21.05 7.42
C ILE A 766 -32.03 -19.82 6.84
N GLY A 767 -30.87 -19.42 7.39
CA GLY A 767 -30.07 -18.32 6.85
C GLY A 767 -29.56 -18.56 5.42
N ARG A 768 -29.16 -19.80 5.11
CA ARG A 768 -28.78 -20.21 3.75
C ARG A 768 -29.98 -20.21 2.81
N GLU A 769 -31.12 -20.77 3.25
CA GLU A 769 -32.38 -20.74 2.50
C GLU A 769 -32.82 -19.31 2.18
N ALA A 770 -32.75 -18.40 3.15
CA ALA A 770 -33.07 -16.99 3.00
C ALA A 770 -32.13 -16.29 2.01
N ALA A 771 -30.82 -16.53 2.08
CA ALA A 771 -29.85 -15.98 1.14
C ALA A 771 -30.13 -16.40 -0.31
N GLU A 772 -30.41 -17.69 -0.54
CA GLU A 772 -30.69 -18.23 -1.88
C GLU A 772 -32.04 -17.74 -2.43
N TRP A 773 -33.10 -17.78 -1.61
CA TRP A 773 -34.42 -17.32 -2.02
C TRP A 773 -34.47 -15.81 -2.29
N VAL A 774 -33.87 -14.98 -1.43
CA VAL A 774 -33.78 -13.52 -1.70
C VAL A 774 -32.94 -13.25 -2.95
N SER A 775 -31.84 -13.99 -3.17
CA SER A 775 -31.03 -13.84 -4.39
C SER A 775 -31.82 -14.08 -5.69
N SER A 776 -32.82 -14.97 -5.68
CA SER A 776 -33.66 -15.23 -6.86
C SER A 776 -34.55 -14.06 -7.29
N HIS A 777 -34.72 -13.04 -6.44
CA HIS A 777 -35.51 -11.83 -6.72
C HIS A 777 -34.68 -10.70 -7.33
N PHE A 778 -33.35 -10.86 -7.44
CA PHE A 778 -32.45 -9.85 -7.99
C PHE A 778 -31.85 -10.27 -9.33
N THR A 779 -31.46 -9.29 -10.14
CA THR A 779 -30.84 -9.54 -11.45
C THR A 779 -29.40 -10.06 -11.28
N PRO A 780 -29.03 -11.20 -11.89
CA PRO A 780 -27.65 -11.68 -11.86
C PRO A 780 -26.66 -10.62 -12.40
N PRO A 781 -25.45 -10.48 -11.83
CA PRO A 781 -24.82 -11.36 -10.83
C PRO A 781 -25.05 -10.94 -9.36
N ILE A 782 -26.06 -10.13 -9.06
CA ILE A 782 -26.39 -9.77 -7.67
C ILE A 782 -26.75 -11.05 -6.91
N LYS A 783 -26.06 -11.29 -5.79
CA LYS A 783 -26.30 -12.43 -4.91
C LYS A 783 -26.09 -12.04 -3.45
N LEU A 784 -27.08 -12.35 -2.63
CA LEU A 784 -27.00 -12.32 -1.17
C LEU A 784 -26.43 -13.66 -0.68
N GLU A 785 -25.51 -13.62 0.28
CA GLU A 785 -24.88 -14.81 0.86
C GLU A 785 -25.08 -14.83 2.37
N PHE A 786 -25.32 -16.02 2.93
CA PHE A 786 -25.21 -16.23 4.38
C PHE A 786 -23.75 -16.05 4.79
N GLU A 787 -23.48 -15.12 5.71
CA GLU A 787 -22.11 -14.86 6.19
C GLU A 787 -21.84 -15.59 7.52
N LYS A 788 -22.75 -15.46 8.49
CA LYS A 788 -22.53 -15.81 9.91
C LYS A 788 -23.81 -15.77 10.74
N VAL A 789 -23.75 -16.36 11.93
CA VAL A 789 -24.69 -16.15 13.04
C VAL A 789 -23.96 -15.49 14.21
N TYR A 790 -24.61 -14.54 14.89
CA TYR A 790 -24.18 -14.03 16.20
C TYR A 790 -24.99 -14.67 17.33
N TYR A 791 -24.33 -15.22 18.36
CA TYR A 791 -25.01 -15.84 19.51
C TYR A 791 -24.15 -15.87 20.81
N PRO A 792 -24.39 -15.02 21.82
CA PRO A 792 -25.35 -13.91 21.85
C PRO A 792 -24.88 -12.69 21.04
N TYR A 793 -25.76 -11.71 20.90
CA TYR A 793 -25.53 -10.47 20.15
C TYR A 793 -25.91 -9.23 20.96
N LEU A 794 -25.07 -8.19 20.94
CA LEU A 794 -25.25 -6.93 21.66
C LEU A 794 -25.21 -5.76 20.68
N LEU A 795 -26.37 -5.13 20.45
CA LEU A 795 -26.53 -4.01 19.52
C LEU A 795 -26.72 -2.70 20.30
N ILE A 796 -25.70 -1.85 20.32
CA ILE A 796 -25.68 -0.62 21.11
C ILE A 796 -26.19 0.57 20.28
N ASN A 797 -25.66 0.73 19.06
CA ASN A 797 -26.03 1.82 18.16
C ASN A 797 -25.62 1.52 16.71
N LYS A 798 -25.95 2.43 15.76
CA LYS A 798 -25.45 2.35 14.39
C LYS A 798 -23.93 2.20 14.38
N LYS A 799 -23.44 1.18 13.68
CA LYS A 799 -22.01 0.80 13.57
C LYS A 799 -21.32 0.53 14.92
N ARG A 800 -22.08 0.22 15.99
CA ARG A 800 -21.59 -0.10 17.33
C ARG A 800 -22.29 -1.34 17.90
N TYR A 801 -21.63 -2.49 17.80
CA TYR A 801 -22.15 -3.77 18.26
C TYR A 801 -21.04 -4.78 18.58
N ALA A 802 -21.38 -5.81 19.34
CA ALA A 802 -20.51 -6.93 19.67
C ALA A 802 -21.30 -8.26 19.66
N GLY A 803 -20.63 -9.39 19.45
CA GLY A 803 -21.26 -10.70 19.54
C GLY A 803 -20.29 -11.84 19.28
N LEU A 804 -20.65 -13.06 19.69
CA LEU A 804 -19.87 -14.25 19.35
C LEU A 804 -20.17 -14.70 17.93
N TYR A 805 -19.14 -14.79 17.11
CA TYR A 805 -19.20 -15.02 15.67
C TYR A 805 -19.16 -16.52 15.37
N PHE A 806 -20.16 -17.04 14.65
CA PHE A 806 -20.20 -18.43 14.19
C PHE A 806 -20.35 -18.47 12.66
N SER A 807 -19.38 -19.06 11.96
CA SER A 807 -19.43 -19.26 10.50
C SER A 807 -19.47 -20.72 10.07
N SER A 808 -18.53 -21.53 10.59
CA SER A 808 -18.18 -22.84 10.01
C SER A 808 -18.75 -24.03 10.80
N SER A 809 -18.94 -23.85 12.11
CA SER A 809 -19.58 -24.82 13.00
C SER A 809 -20.65 -24.14 13.85
N ALA A 810 -21.72 -24.87 14.16
CA ALA A 810 -22.73 -24.44 15.12
C ALA A 810 -22.34 -24.73 16.58
N SER A 811 -21.29 -25.54 16.83
CA SER A 811 -20.88 -25.95 18.18
C SER A 811 -19.81 -25.05 18.82
N THR A 812 -19.04 -24.33 18.02
CA THR A 812 -17.88 -23.53 18.46
C THR A 812 -17.91 -22.17 17.79
N HIS A 813 -17.77 -21.10 18.57
CA HIS A 813 -17.61 -19.75 18.03
C HIS A 813 -16.18 -19.55 17.51
N ASP A 814 -16.03 -18.79 16.43
CA ASP A 814 -14.73 -18.51 15.81
C ASP A 814 -13.97 -17.42 16.58
N LYS A 815 -14.70 -16.40 17.09
CA LYS A 815 -14.18 -15.27 17.89
C LYS A 815 -15.31 -14.42 18.48
N MET A 816 -14.96 -13.55 19.43
CA MET A 816 -15.78 -12.38 19.77
C MET A 816 -15.52 -11.27 18.74
N ASP A 817 -16.56 -10.83 18.02
CA ASP A 817 -16.48 -9.75 17.04
C ASP A 817 -16.95 -8.44 17.66
N CYS A 818 -16.20 -7.37 17.43
CA CYS A 818 -16.38 -6.05 18.06
C CYS A 818 -16.32 -4.97 16.98
N LYS A 819 -17.45 -4.32 16.66
CA LYS A 819 -17.53 -3.29 15.62
C LYS A 819 -17.76 -1.92 16.22
N GLY A 820 -16.87 -0.97 15.93
CA GLY A 820 -16.98 0.46 16.27
C GLY A 820 -16.98 0.82 17.76
N ILE A 821 -17.00 -0.17 18.65
CA ILE A 821 -16.83 0.00 20.10
C ILE A 821 -15.38 0.34 20.47
N GLU A 822 -15.22 0.79 21.70
CA GLU A 822 -14.00 1.38 22.25
C GLU A 822 -12.78 0.42 22.29
N THR A 823 -12.99 -0.90 22.21
CA THR A 823 -11.92 -1.93 22.19
C THR A 823 -11.09 -1.91 20.91
N VAL A 824 -11.75 -1.73 19.75
CA VAL A 824 -11.11 -1.68 18.42
C VAL A 824 -10.69 -0.26 18.01
N ARG A 825 -10.96 0.72 18.86
CA ARG A 825 -10.56 2.11 18.66
C ARG A 825 -9.13 2.36 19.14
N ARG A 826 -8.46 3.32 18.47
CA ARG A 826 -7.06 3.68 18.70
C ARG A 826 -6.89 5.03 19.39
N ASP A 827 -7.95 5.82 19.49
CA ASP A 827 -7.98 7.13 20.14
C ASP A 827 -8.28 7.08 21.65
N ASN A 828 -8.32 5.87 22.22
CA ASN A 828 -8.51 5.56 23.63
C ASN A 828 -7.23 4.94 24.22
N CYS A 829 -7.05 5.04 25.55
CA CYS A 829 -5.94 4.36 26.22
C CYS A 829 -6.12 2.83 26.28
N PRO A 830 -5.03 2.04 26.37
CA PRO A 830 -5.11 0.58 26.48
C PRO A 830 -5.99 0.09 27.64
N LEU A 831 -5.98 0.75 28.80
CA LEU A 831 -6.81 0.40 29.95
C LEU A 831 -8.29 0.24 29.58
N VAL A 832 -8.87 1.25 28.90
CA VAL A 832 -10.29 1.24 28.53
C VAL A 832 -10.60 0.13 27.52
N ALA A 833 -9.70 -0.12 26.57
CA ALA A 833 -9.87 -1.20 25.60
C ALA A 833 -9.79 -2.58 26.28
N ASN A 834 -8.85 -2.77 27.21
CA ASN A 834 -8.67 -4.03 27.95
C ASN A 834 -9.85 -4.29 28.89
N LEU A 835 -10.26 -3.30 29.68
CA LEU A 835 -11.42 -3.37 30.58
C LEU A 835 -12.69 -3.77 29.83
N ILE A 836 -13.03 -3.08 28.73
CA ILE A 836 -14.24 -3.38 27.96
C ILE A 836 -14.14 -4.76 27.29
N ASN A 837 -12.95 -5.18 26.84
CA ASN A 837 -12.76 -6.51 26.28
C ASN A 837 -13.01 -7.61 27.33
N THR A 838 -12.43 -7.49 28.53
CA THR A 838 -12.65 -8.44 29.64
C THR A 838 -14.12 -8.45 30.10
N CYS A 839 -14.76 -7.28 30.22
CA CYS A 839 -16.19 -7.22 30.57
C CYS A 839 -17.07 -7.87 29.49
N LEU A 840 -16.79 -7.66 28.20
CA LEU A 840 -17.53 -8.30 27.11
C LEU A 840 -17.29 -9.81 27.06
N GLN A 841 -16.07 -10.28 27.33
CA GLN A 841 -15.78 -11.71 27.47
C GLN A 841 -16.62 -12.32 28.60
N LYS A 842 -16.64 -11.69 29.78
CA LYS A 842 -17.45 -12.15 30.92
C LYS A 842 -18.95 -12.16 30.62
N ILE A 843 -19.47 -11.16 29.93
CA ILE A 843 -20.90 -11.05 29.59
C ILE A 843 -21.31 -12.02 28.47
N LEU A 844 -20.51 -12.13 27.39
CA LEU A 844 -20.89 -12.86 26.18
C LEU A 844 -20.44 -14.33 26.18
N ILE A 845 -19.28 -14.65 26.77
CA ILE A 845 -18.72 -16.01 26.83
C ILE A 845 -19.09 -16.65 28.17
N ASP A 846 -18.63 -16.08 29.30
CA ASP A 846 -18.81 -16.68 30.62
C ASP A 846 -20.27 -16.58 31.12
N ARG A 847 -21.06 -15.67 30.51
CA ARG A 847 -22.45 -15.31 30.89
C ARG A 847 -22.57 -14.88 32.36
N ASP A 848 -21.55 -14.20 32.86
CA ASP A 848 -21.44 -13.68 34.24
C ASP A 848 -21.37 -12.14 34.26
N PRO A 849 -22.52 -11.44 34.36
CA PRO A 849 -22.56 -10.00 34.54
C PRO A 849 -21.98 -9.55 35.88
N GLN A 850 -22.01 -10.38 36.93
CA GLN A 850 -21.57 -10.00 38.26
C GLN A 850 -20.05 -9.94 38.34
N GLY A 851 -19.34 -10.95 37.82
CA GLY A 851 -17.89 -10.91 37.69
C GLY A 851 -17.40 -9.82 36.74
N ALA A 852 -18.21 -9.40 35.75
CA ALA A 852 -17.91 -8.24 34.92
C ALA A 852 -17.98 -6.92 35.71
N VAL A 853 -18.95 -6.79 36.62
CA VAL A 853 -19.09 -5.65 37.55
C VAL A 853 -17.98 -5.65 38.60
N GLU A 854 -17.59 -6.80 39.13
CA GLU A 854 -16.51 -6.93 40.11
C GLU A 854 -15.14 -6.58 39.49
N HIS A 855 -14.83 -7.09 38.31
CA HIS A 855 -13.62 -6.70 37.57
C HIS A 855 -13.58 -5.19 37.27
N ALA A 856 -14.72 -4.59 36.89
CA ALA A 856 -14.80 -3.15 36.67
C ALA A 856 -14.54 -2.34 37.97
N LYS A 857 -15.05 -2.80 39.12
CA LYS A 857 -14.78 -2.19 40.43
C LYS A 857 -13.31 -2.32 40.83
N GLU A 858 -12.69 -3.47 40.59
CA GLU A 858 -11.27 -3.72 40.83
C GLU A 858 -10.38 -2.76 40.02
N VAL A 859 -10.57 -2.69 38.70
CA VAL A 859 -9.82 -1.78 37.81
C VAL A 859 -10.02 -0.31 38.19
N ILE A 860 -11.23 0.09 38.62
CA ILE A 860 -11.48 1.44 39.15
C ILE A 860 -10.72 1.66 40.47
N SER A 861 -10.70 0.67 41.37
CA SER A 861 -9.94 0.75 42.62
C SER A 861 -8.43 0.88 42.36
N ASP A 862 -7.87 0.09 41.45
CA ASP A 862 -6.45 0.15 41.08
C ASP A 862 -6.07 1.51 40.48
N LEU A 863 -6.92 2.06 39.62
CA LEU A 863 -6.73 3.38 39.06
C LEU A 863 -6.73 4.47 40.15
N LEU A 864 -7.67 4.41 41.10
CA LEU A 864 -7.77 5.36 42.21
C LEU A 864 -6.64 5.20 43.25
N CYS A 865 -6.09 4.00 43.39
CA CYS A 865 -4.94 3.68 44.24
C CYS A 865 -3.58 3.87 43.56
N ASN A 866 -3.53 4.40 42.33
CA ASN A 866 -2.31 4.54 41.52
C ASN A 866 -1.53 3.22 41.31
N ARG A 867 -2.23 2.07 41.23
CA ARG A 867 -1.64 0.74 41.00
C ARG A 867 -1.59 0.35 39.51
N ILE A 868 -2.01 1.24 38.62
CA ILE A 868 -2.01 1.03 37.17
C ILE A 868 -0.73 1.58 36.54
N ASP A 869 -0.07 0.76 35.72
CA ASP A 869 1.12 1.18 34.96
C ASP A 869 0.82 2.28 33.92
N ILE A 870 1.79 3.17 33.72
CA ILE A 870 1.65 4.35 32.84
C ILE A 870 1.37 3.94 31.39
N SER A 871 1.90 2.82 30.90
CA SER A 871 1.64 2.33 29.53
C SER A 871 0.15 2.11 29.25
N GLN A 872 -0.63 1.74 30.27
CA GLN A 872 -2.07 1.53 30.14
C GLN A 872 -2.86 2.84 30.03
N LEU A 873 -2.26 3.97 30.44
CA LEU A 873 -2.86 5.31 30.43
C LEU A 873 -2.47 6.15 29.20
N VAL A 874 -1.61 5.61 28.33
CA VAL A 874 -1.14 6.27 27.12
C VAL A 874 -2.27 6.43 26.09
N ILE A 875 -2.52 7.66 25.65
CA ILE A 875 -3.45 8.01 24.57
C ILE A 875 -2.64 8.44 23.35
N THR A 876 -3.10 8.06 22.16
CA THR A 876 -2.45 8.39 20.90
C THR A 876 -3.45 8.97 19.91
N LYS A 877 -3.10 10.08 19.23
CA LYS A 877 -3.88 10.67 18.13
C LYS A 877 -2.98 11.16 17.00
N GLU A 878 -3.51 11.06 15.79
CA GLU A 878 -2.86 11.46 14.54
C GLU A 878 -2.87 13.00 14.38
N LEU A 879 -1.70 13.60 14.15
CA LEU A 879 -1.53 15.03 13.90
C LEU A 879 -1.88 15.36 12.43
N THR A 880 -3.16 15.45 12.11
CA THR A 880 -3.62 15.50 10.70
C THR A 880 -3.31 16.79 9.94
N ARG A 881 -3.02 17.89 10.65
CA ARG A 881 -2.80 19.24 10.09
C ARG A 881 -1.75 20.02 10.89
N THR A 882 -1.31 21.16 10.35
CA THR A 882 -0.49 22.11 11.11
C THR A 882 -1.33 22.75 12.22
N ALA A 883 -0.71 23.18 13.33
CA ALA A 883 -1.44 23.74 14.46
C ALA A 883 -2.33 24.94 14.09
N GLN A 884 -1.86 25.78 13.15
CA GLN A 884 -2.56 26.94 12.61
C GLN A 884 -3.82 26.57 11.78
N GLU A 885 -3.88 25.36 11.22
CA GLU A 885 -5.03 24.85 10.44
C GLU A 885 -6.12 24.19 11.32
N TYR A 886 -5.89 24.04 12.64
CA TYR A 886 -6.90 23.52 13.57
C TYR A 886 -7.80 24.65 14.09
N ALA A 887 -9.10 24.58 13.78
CA ALA A 887 -10.10 25.57 14.22
C ALA A 887 -10.33 25.63 15.75
N GLY A 888 -9.76 24.73 16.53
CA GLY A 888 -9.88 24.72 17.99
C GLY A 888 -8.77 23.92 18.65
N LYS A 889 -8.28 24.41 19.80
CA LYS A 889 -7.14 23.85 20.54
C LYS A 889 -7.34 22.37 20.88
N GLN A 890 -6.36 21.54 20.53
CA GLN A 890 -6.35 20.09 20.81
C GLN A 890 -5.15 19.71 21.65
N ALA A 891 -5.32 18.82 22.64
CA ALA A 891 -4.25 18.45 23.57
C ALA A 891 -2.98 17.88 22.89
N HIS A 892 -3.15 17.10 21.81
CA HIS A 892 -2.03 16.53 21.06
C HIS A 892 -1.28 17.57 20.20
N VAL A 893 -1.98 18.60 19.72
CA VAL A 893 -1.39 19.72 18.97
C VAL A 893 -0.57 20.59 19.92
N GLU A 894 -1.17 21.00 21.05
CA GLU A 894 -0.50 21.80 22.09
C GLU A 894 0.73 21.08 22.66
N LEU A 895 0.71 19.74 22.79
CA LEU A 895 1.88 18.97 23.20
C LEU A 895 2.98 18.95 22.13
N ALA A 896 2.61 18.78 20.86
CA ALA A 896 3.54 18.82 19.74
C ALA A 896 4.24 20.19 19.63
N GLU A 897 3.53 21.28 19.90
CA GLU A 897 4.11 22.64 19.97
C GLU A 897 4.96 22.89 21.23
N ARG A 898 4.56 22.36 22.39
CA ARG A 898 5.22 22.65 23.69
C ARG A 898 6.53 21.90 23.93
N THR A 899 6.79 20.82 23.20
CA THR A 899 7.98 19.97 23.43
C THR A 899 9.26 20.80 23.12
N PRO A 900 10.18 21.07 24.07
CA PRO A 900 11.06 22.25 24.00
C PRO A 900 12.19 22.20 22.96
N SER A 901 12.53 23.37 22.40
CA SER A 901 13.40 23.63 21.24
C SER A 901 14.84 23.08 21.29
N THR A 902 15.30 22.59 22.44
CA THR A 902 16.65 22.01 22.61
C THR A 902 16.78 20.58 22.09
N CYS A 903 15.67 19.89 21.81
CA CYS A 903 15.64 18.53 21.25
C CYS A 903 15.49 18.49 19.71
N TRP A 904 15.55 19.64 19.02
CA TRP A 904 14.83 19.82 17.75
C TRP A 904 15.65 19.57 16.48
N ARG A 905 15.32 18.47 15.80
CA ARG A 905 14.91 18.51 14.37
C ARG A 905 13.81 17.52 14.00
N THR A 906 13.23 16.79 14.97
CA THR A 906 11.96 16.08 14.82
C THR A 906 10.80 16.98 15.27
N THR A 907 10.36 17.89 14.41
CA THR A 907 8.93 18.23 14.40
C THR A 907 8.16 16.93 14.20
N PHE A 908 7.06 16.70 14.92
CA PHE A 908 6.15 15.61 14.55
C PHE A 908 5.69 15.87 13.12
N PRO A 909 6.06 15.04 12.12
CA PRO A 909 5.58 15.26 10.77
C PRO A 909 4.07 15.12 10.73
N LEU A 910 3.43 15.79 9.77
CA LEU A 910 1.99 15.64 9.57
C LEU A 910 1.63 14.15 9.42
N THR A 911 0.58 13.75 10.13
CA THR A 911 0.07 12.37 10.32
C THR A 911 0.91 11.41 11.18
N HIS A 912 1.93 11.89 11.91
CA HIS A 912 2.46 11.09 13.01
C HIS A 912 1.49 11.01 14.18
N ASN A 913 1.60 9.90 14.91
CA ASN A 913 0.83 9.60 16.10
C ASN A 913 1.47 10.28 17.33
N THR A 914 0.95 11.43 17.75
CA THR A 914 1.36 12.08 19.00
C THR A 914 0.79 11.31 20.18
N THR A 915 1.64 11.03 21.16
CA THR A 915 1.37 10.11 22.26
C THR A 915 1.53 10.83 23.61
N TRP A 916 0.55 10.73 24.51
CA TRP A 916 0.55 11.44 25.79
C TRP A 916 -0.28 10.75 26.88
N SER A 917 -0.08 11.15 28.14
CA SER A 917 -0.99 10.87 29.26
C SER A 917 -1.51 12.19 29.85
N SER A 918 -2.71 12.18 30.43
CA SER A 918 -3.34 13.39 30.97
C SER A 918 -2.84 13.73 32.38
N SER A 919 -1.90 14.66 32.50
CA SER A 919 -1.46 15.21 33.78
C SER A 919 -2.31 16.41 34.22
N CYS A 920 -2.78 16.44 35.47
CA CYS A 920 -3.52 17.59 36.01
C CYS A 920 -2.55 18.73 36.43
N PRO A 921 -2.67 19.96 35.90
CA PRO A 921 -1.71 21.03 36.17
C PRO A 921 -2.11 21.86 37.40
N ASN A 922 -1.80 21.40 38.61
CA ASN A 922 -1.66 22.29 39.78
C ASN A 922 -0.94 21.62 40.96
N LEU A 923 0.25 22.13 41.28
CA LEU A 923 0.93 21.97 42.60
C LEU A 923 2.19 22.85 42.72
N SER A 924 2.75 23.36 41.61
CA SER A 924 3.96 24.20 41.60
C SER A 924 3.72 25.72 41.66
N LYS A 925 2.52 26.22 41.29
CA LYS A 925 2.22 27.68 41.25
C LYS A 925 1.67 28.28 42.55
N GLN A 926 1.52 27.50 43.63
CA GLN A 926 0.89 27.96 44.88
C GLN A 926 1.87 28.07 46.08
N LYS A 927 3.19 27.94 45.86
CA LYS A 927 4.22 28.03 46.93
C LYS A 927 4.84 29.44 47.15
N ARG A 928 4.09 30.51 46.87
CA ARG A 928 4.48 31.90 47.20
C ARG A 928 3.34 32.71 47.83
N ALA A 929 2.80 32.20 48.95
CA ALA A 929 2.11 33.02 49.95
C ALA A 929 2.00 32.27 51.29
N THR A 930 2.38 32.97 52.37
CA THR A 930 2.00 32.77 53.79
C THR A 930 2.18 31.41 54.50
N THR A 931 2.86 31.50 55.63
CA THR A 931 2.98 30.53 56.73
C THR A 931 1.68 30.30 57.49
N HIS A 932 1.29 29.03 57.68
CA HIS A 932 1.14 28.37 58.99
C HIS A 932 0.61 26.93 58.80
N ALA A 933 0.86 26.07 59.79
CA ALA A 933 0.41 24.68 59.76
C ALA A 933 -1.08 24.56 60.15
N VAL A 934 -1.82 23.65 59.49
CA VAL A 934 -2.80 22.71 60.10
C VAL A 934 -3.51 21.86 59.02
N LYS A 935 -3.64 20.56 59.31
CA LYS A 935 -4.53 19.52 58.71
C LYS A 935 -4.45 19.24 57.19
N LEU A 936 -3.76 18.15 56.89
CA LEU A 936 -4.04 17.28 55.75
C LEU A 936 -5.45 16.67 55.82
N ARG A 937 -6.22 16.80 54.73
CA ARG A 937 -7.15 15.84 54.08
C ARG A 937 -7.80 16.57 52.89
N GLU A 938 -8.34 15.84 51.90
CA GLU A 938 -9.07 16.36 50.71
C GLU A 938 -8.30 16.80 49.44
N ALA A 939 -6.98 16.59 49.33
CA ALA A 939 -6.24 16.89 48.08
C ALA A 939 -6.46 15.94 46.86
N PRO A 940 -6.69 14.61 46.98
CA PRO A 940 -6.71 13.71 45.81
C PRO A 940 -8.00 13.72 44.95
N VAL A 941 -9.10 14.26 45.48
CA VAL A 941 -10.46 13.97 44.97
C VAL A 941 -10.76 14.64 43.61
N LEU A 942 -10.08 15.73 43.24
CA LEU A 942 -10.35 16.43 41.98
C LEU A 942 -9.63 15.87 40.74
N ALA A 943 -8.43 15.32 40.89
CA ALA A 943 -7.71 14.69 39.76
C ALA A 943 -8.46 13.45 39.27
N ALA A 944 -8.96 12.64 40.21
CA ALA A 944 -9.89 11.55 39.93
C ALA A 944 -11.15 12.06 39.20
N LYS A 945 -11.78 13.15 39.63
CA LYS A 945 -13.05 13.67 39.06
C LYS A 945 -13.01 14.08 37.58
N LEU A 946 -11.84 14.36 36.99
CA LEU A 946 -11.75 14.73 35.56
C LEU A 946 -11.53 13.51 34.67
N CYS A 947 -10.61 12.60 35.03
CA CYS A 947 -10.47 11.33 34.34
C CYS A 947 -11.72 10.47 34.53
N SER A 948 -12.29 10.46 35.74
CA SER A 948 -13.58 9.86 36.03
C SER A 948 -14.74 10.59 35.36
N ARG A 949 -14.69 11.86 34.95
CA ARG A 949 -15.81 12.42 34.17
C ARG A 949 -15.91 11.82 32.78
N GLN A 950 -14.79 11.50 32.12
CA GLN A 950 -14.82 10.73 30.88
C GLN A 950 -15.09 9.25 31.12
N MET A 951 -14.40 8.60 32.07
CA MET A 951 -14.65 7.18 32.37
C MET A 951 -16.05 6.93 32.96
N VAL A 952 -16.59 7.79 33.83
CA VAL A 952 -17.95 7.66 34.38
C VAL A 952 -19.00 8.10 33.36
N CYS A 953 -18.74 9.01 32.41
CA CYS A 953 -19.67 9.18 31.29
C CYS A 953 -19.72 7.93 30.41
N VAL A 954 -18.59 7.37 29.98
CA VAL A 954 -18.58 6.18 29.12
C VAL A 954 -19.06 4.93 29.88
N CYS A 955 -18.53 4.69 31.07
CA CYS A 955 -18.91 3.56 31.92
C CYS A 955 -20.31 3.72 32.51
N ASN A 956 -20.83 4.90 32.90
CA ASN A 956 -22.25 4.96 33.29
C ASN A 956 -23.16 4.84 32.07
N PHE A 957 -22.82 5.39 30.90
CA PHE A 957 -23.69 5.23 29.73
C PHE A 957 -23.74 3.77 29.26
N HIS A 958 -22.67 2.98 29.46
CA HIS A 958 -22.69 1.55 29.22
C HIS A 958 -23.21 0.73 30.41
N LEU A 959 -22.85 1.00 31.67
CA LEU A 959 -23.33 0.27 32.85
C LEU A 959 -24.81 0.56 33.17
N LEU A 960 -25.33 1.76 32.91
CA LEU A 960 -26.78 2.02 32.98
C LEU A 960 -27.50 1.29 31.84
N TYR A 961 -26.91 1.23 30.65
CA TYR A 961 -27.47 0.49 29.53
C TYR A 961 -27.45 -1.04 29.79
N PHE A 962 -26.37 -1.58 30.36
CA PHE A 962 -26.27 -2.97 30.80
C PHE A 962 -27.22 -3.26 31.95
N SER A 963 -27.26 -2.43 33.01
CA SER A 963 -28.19 -2.59 34.13
C SER A 963 -29.66 -2.54 33.68
N TRP A 964 -29.99 -1.70 32.69
CA TRP A 964 -31.33 -1.61 32.12
C TRP A 964 -31.67 -2.78 31.17
N CYS A 965 -30.69 -3.32 30.43
CA CYS A 965 -30.89 -4.47 29.55
C CYS A 965 -30.91 -5.83 30.28
N PHE A 966 -30.24 -5.95 31.43
CA PHE A 966 -30.19 -7.16 32.25
C PHE A 966 -31.12 -7.11 33.48
N GLY A 967 -31.88 -6.03 33.66
CA GLY A 967 -32.84 -5.80 34.74
C GLY A 967 -34.31 -6.04 34.36
N LYS A 968 -34.57 -6.80 33.29
CA LYS A 968 -35.91 -7.24 32.84
C LYS A 968 -35.88 -8.66 32.30
#